data_AF-A0A3Q9IR30-F1
#
_entry.id   AF-A0A3Q9IR30-F1
#
_cell.length_a   1.000
_cell.length_b   1.000
_cell.length_c   1.000
_cell.angle_alpha   90.00
_cell.angle_beta   90.00
_cell.angle_gamma   90.00
#
_symmetry.space_group_name_H-M   'P 1'
#
loop_
_entity.id
_entity.type
_entity.pdbx_description
1 polymer ?
#
loop_
_entity_poly.entity_id
_entity_poly.type
_entity_poly.pdbx_seq_one_letter_code
_entity_poly.pdbx_strand_id
1 'polypeptide(L)'
;MKKTSVDDRRKRILIALVLSSYLVVGIDGSLVITAIAEIASDLHMGSMAMSWVQNAYVLAFGGFMLAGGRLGDIYGRKLTFCISIVLFCIGSLGAGLSQTAPLMIASRFVQGVGSAAMAPAALGLIVDYFQGQERVKVVAWYGSISGLGLCVGLVLGGAITSYSSWRWGFLVNIPITLIMLSYAAKWLHKGTKAEGHLDVSGTILSAIAIFAFVYAIDGAKNPWMWLFVVGICLSVFIKVERKAKLPIVPACLFHSRNRCNGYASRLMLIGALMGYNFALSVFLQSSFGFTPLQTGCSFLPMTVTTFLGALAMPRLVERHGNLPILLVGLVLLVVGFVWLAKIESNSSYLFSIALPMIFIGFGQGLAMSPLTNLGIEGVDSKDTGAASGFVNVTHQIGGAIGLSLMVSTSESIIDSTMRFSHCMMVATLLILLALLITLFIQHAKISSKMYESFKLLFKNFFIIMAIMIYACPANAKDNRKVSSTSHTRPLIIQEQGSFAFGGIVITDSMGHLFHGDHAYVFFQKPVAPREYPVVMIHGIHEGPKTWETTPDGREGYQNLLLRRNFSTYNVTMPRRGNAGRGTVGMEVVPAFDEQTWYVKWRIGIYPDYFDNVQFSRSKEAINQFMRQMTPETGPTDFEHNSSTIASLCDSLGGVILMPHSQGVMHTWKILPKTSHVKAVIALEGGGYFSFPTDGPRPKTHEKEGLEYIMVSPEVFEAFTHTPMLLLYGDNIPTSPTGVYELDVWTTRLSLARQWAEAVNRRGGDVTVVHLPEVGIKGNTHFPMSDLNNVEVLDFICKWLHEKRLDK
;
A
#
# COMPACT_ATOMS: atom_id res chain seq x y z
N MET A 1 31.76 -6.10 -56.32
CA MET A 1 31.02 -5.06 -55.55
C MET A 1 31.91 -4.53 -54.44
N LYS A 2 32.34 -3.26 -54.51
CA LYS A 2 33.12 -2.59 -53.45
C LYS A 2 32.23 -2.37 -52.21
N LYS A 3 32.45 -3.12 -51.13
CA LYS A 3 31.89 -2.77 -49.80
C LYS A 3 32.58 -1.47 -49.36
N THR A 4 31.86 -0.35 -49.44
CA THR A 4 32.30 0.93 -48.88
C THR A 4 32.61 0.72 -47.40
N SER A 5 33.86 0.98 -46.99
CA SER A 5 34.23 0.99 -45.58
C SER A 5 33.36 2.05 -44.88
N VAL A 6 32.45 1.61 -44.02
CA VAL A 6 31.63 2.52 -43.24
C VAL A 6 32.57 3.38 -42.38
N ASP A 7 32.48 4.70 -42.54
CA ASP A 7 33.24 5.70 -41.79
C ASP A 7 33.20 5.42 -40.27
N ASP A 8 34.37 5.37 -39.62
CA ASP A 8 34.52 5.10 -38.19
C ASP A 8 33.70 6.06 -37.32
N ARG A 9 33.53 7.31 -37.78
CA ARG A 9 32.67 8.29 -37.09
C ARG A 9 31.21 7.82 -37.05
N ARG A 10 30.70 7.25 -38.14
CA ARG A 10 29.32 6.73 -38.22
C ARG A 10 29.13 5.49 -37.35
N LYS A 11 30.13 4.60 -37.30
CA LYS A 11 30.12 3.45 -36.39
C LYS A 11 30.02 3.87 -34.93
N ARG A 12 30.80 4.87 -34.50
CA ARG A 12 30.73 5.43 -33.14
C ARG A 12 29.36 6.04 -32.83
N ILE A 13 28.79 6.79 -33.77
CA ILE A 13 27.43 7.37 -33.63
C ILE A 13 26.38 6.26 -33.52
N LEU A 14 26.47 5.21 -34.34
CA LEU A 14 25.54 4.09 -34.27
C LEU A 14 25.62 3.40 -32.91
N ILE A 15 26.82 3.13 -32.41
CA ILE A 15 26.99 2.54 -31.07
C ILE A 15 26.30 3.42 -30.05
N ALA A 16 26.58 4.73 -30.02
CA ALA A 16 25.92 5.65 -29.09
C ALA A 16 24.38 5.60 -29.21
N LEU A 17 23.82 5.62 -30.43
CA LEU A 17 22.38 5.56 -30.64
C LEU A 17 21.75 4.26 -30.13
N VAL A 18 22.36 3.12 -30.45
CA VAL A 18 21.83 1.80 -30.10
C VAL A 18 21.95 1.57 -28.59
N LEU A 19 23.08 1.97 -27.98
CA LEU A 19 23.28 1.92 -26.55
C LEU A 19 22.30 2.84 -25.79
N SER A 20 22.17 4.11 -26.22
CA SER A 20 21.22 5.06 -25.64
C SER A 20 19.77 4.61 -25.78
N SER A 21 19.39 4.03 -26.93
CA SER A 21 18.02 3.52 -27.12
C SER A 21 17.63 2.46 -26.11
N TYR A 22 18.57 1.55 -25.82
CA TYR A 22 18.29 0.46 -24.89
C TYR A 22 18.31 0.95 -23.44
N LEU A 23 19.19 1.90 -23.14
CA LEU A 23 19.25 2.56 -21.85
C LEU A 23 17.95 3.32 -21.53
N VAL A 24 17.43 4.10 -22.48
CA VAL A 24 16.17 4.86 -22.30
C VAL A 24 14.98 3.92 -22.09
N VAL A 25 14.87 2.86 -22.90
CA VAL A 25 13.82 1.83 -22.75
C VAL A 25 13.92 1.13 -21.39
N GLY A 26 15.14 0.78 -20.96
CA GLY A 26 15.38 0.15 -19.66
C GLY A 26 15.03 1.06 -18.48
N ILE A 27 15.52 2.31 -18.52
CA ILE A 27 15.28 3.30 -17.46
C ILE A 27 13.79 3.54 -17.29
N ASP A 28 13.07 3.81 -18.38
CA ASP A 28 11.64 4.10 -18.37
C ASP A 28 10.81 2.94 -17.78
N GLY A 29 11.14 1.69 -18.16
CA GLY A 29 10.50 0.51 -17.60
C GLY A 29 10.68 0.36 -16.09
N SER A 30 11.87 0.67 -15.57
CA SER A 30 12.15 0.65 -14.12
C SER A 30 11.65 1.87 -13.35
N LEU A 31 11.62 3.05 -13.97
CA LEU A 31 11.23 4.29 -13.33
C LEU A 31 9.79 4.20 -12.79
N VAL A 32 8.92 3.60 -13.59
CA VAL A 32 7.52 3.37 -13.21
C VAL A 32 7.43 2.50 -11.96
N ILE A 33 8.30 1.50 -11.79
CA ILE A 33 8.29 0.62 -10.61
C ILE A 33 8.40 1.44 -9.33
N THR A 34 9.34 2.40 -9.27
CA THR A 34 9.53 3.26 -8.09
C THR A 34 8.52 4.40 -7.99
N ALA A 35 7.98 4.88 -9.11
CA ALA A 35 7.06 6.01 -9.14
C ALA A 35 5.58 5.62 -8.99
N ILE A 36 5.23 4.32 -9.13
CA ILE A 36 3.83 3.90 -9.29
C ILE A 36 2.91 4.29 -8.14
N ALA A 37 3.41 4.27 -6.89
CA ALA A 37 2.61 4.66 -5.73
C ALA A 37 2.25 6.15 -5.75
N GLU A 38 3.20 7.02 -6.14
CA GLU A 38 2.97 8.46 -6.28
C GLU A 38 2.07 8.78 -7.48
N ILE A 39 2.31 8.11 -8.63
CA ILE A 39 1.42 8.19 -9.80
C ILE A 39 -0.02 7.83 -9.40
N ALA A 40 -0.18 6.78 -8.61
CA ALA A 40 -1.49 6.32 -8.16
C ALA A 40 -2.19 7.33 -7.25
N SER A 41 -1.43 7.93 -6.33
CA SER A 41 -1.93 8.98 -5.44
C SER A 41 -2.37 10.21 -6.23
N ASP A 42 -1.51 10.72 -7.12
CA ASP A 42 -1.77 11.92 -7.93
C ASP A 42 -2.92 11.77 -8.93
N LEU A 43 -3.10 10.57 -9.48
CA LEU A 43 -4.10 10.29 -10.52
C LEU A 43 -5.33 9.54 -9.98
N HIS A 44 -5.43 9.39 -8.66
CA HIS A 44 -6.50 8.69 -7.95
C HIS A 44 -6.78 7.27 -8.49
N MET A 45 -5.71 6.49 -8.69
CA MET A 45 -5.77 5.14 -9.25
C MET A 45 -6.07 4.08 -8.19
N GLY A 46 -6.97 3.17 -8.51
CA GLY A 46 -7.07 1.88 -7.81
C GLY A 46 -6.00 0.87 -8.26
N SER A 47 -5.92 -0.26 -7.56
CA SER A 47 -4.94 -1.35 -7.83
C SER A 47 -4.89 -1.80 -9.30
N MET A 48 -6.06 -1.92 -9.94
CA MET A 48 -6.18 -2.28 -11.35
C MET A 48 -5.55 -1.21 -12.25
N ALA A 49 -5.85 0.07 -12.04
CA ALA A 49 -5.27 1.13 -12.88
C ALA A 49 -3.73 1.17 -12.75
N MET A 50 -3.20 0.93 -11.54
CA MET A 50 -1.76 0.85 -11.29
C MET A 50 -1.09 -0.29 -12.07
N SER A 51 -1.68 -1.49 -12.07
CA SER A 51 -1.14 -2.63 -12.83
C SER A 51 -1.16 -2.33 -14.33
N TRP A 52 -2.22 -1.66 -14.81
CA TRP A 52 -2.37 -1.28 -16.22
C TRP A 52 -1.37 -0.25 -16.73
N VAL A 53 -0.78 0.60 -15.87
CA VAL A 53 0.34 1.48 -16.26
C VAL A 53 1.55 0.66 -16.73
N GLN A 54 1.82 -0.47 -16.08
CA GLN A 54 2.91 -1.38 -16.46
C GLN A 54 2.48 -2.33 -17.58
N ASN A 55 1.29 -2.93 -17.47
CA ASN A 55 0.78 -3.92 -18.42
C ASN A 55 0.60 -3.31 -19.82
N ALA A 56 0.04 -2.11 -19.95
CA ALA A 56 -0.17 -1.51 -21.27
C ALA A 56 1.14 -1.33 -22.05
N TYR A 57 2.21 -0.91 -21.36
CA TYR A 57 3.54 -0.80 -21.95
C TYR A 57 4.11 -2.15 -22.36
N VAL A 58 4.11 -3.12 -21.43
CA VAL A 58 4.69 -4.46 -21.64
C VAL A 58 3.92 -5.24 -22.72
N LEU A 59 2.60 -5.14 -22.74
CA LEU A 59 1.74 -5.77 -23.74
C LEU A 59 1.95 -5.18 -25.14
N ALA A 60 2.03 -3.86 -25.25
CA ALA A 60 2.36 -3.21 -26.51
C ALA A 60 3.78 -3.58 -26.96
N PHE A 61 4.73 -3.61 -26.03
CA PHE A 61 6.10 -4.02 -26.32
C PHE A 61 6.13 -5.47 -26.86
N GLY A 62 5.58 -6.43 -26.12
CA GLY A 62 5.56 -7.84 -26.52
C GLY A 62 4.76 -8.08 -27.79
N GLY A 63 3.53 -7.59 -27.86
CA GLY A 63 2.58 -7.85 -28.95
C GLY A 63 3.05 -7.30 -30.31
N PHE A 64 3.72 -6.15 -30.33
CA PHE A 64 4.18 -5.54 -31.58
C PHE A 64 5.65 -5.80 -31.91
N MET A 65 6.39 -6.54 -31.08
CA MET A 65 7.85 -6.73 -31.25
C MET A 65 8.21 -7.42 -32.57
N LEU A 66 7.51 -8.52 -32.89
CA LEU A 66 7.77 -9.28 -34.11
C LEU A 66 7.41 -8.46 -35.35
N ALA A 67 6.30 -7.72 -35.29
CA ALA A 67 5.91 -6.79 -36.34
C ALA A 67 6.95 -5.67 -36.53
N GLY A 68 7.47 -5.11 -35.44
CA GLY A 68 8.54 -4.10 -35.44
C GLY A 68 9.82 -4.58 -36.13
N GLY A 69 10.24 -5.82 -35.87
CA GLY A 69 11.36 -6.45 -36.58
C GLY A 69 11.14 -6.52 -38.08
N ARG A 70 9.96 -7.00 -38.50
CA ARG A 70 9.60 -7.12 -39.93
C ARG A 70 9.46 -5.78 -40.63
N LEU A 71 8.91 -4.77 -39.96
CA LEU A 71 8.89 -3.40 -40.45
C LEU A 71 10.30 -2.89 -40.74
N GLY A 72 11.26 -3.22 -39.88
CA GLY A 72 12.69 -2.95 -40.08
C GLY A 72 13.25 -3.55 -41.35
N ASP A 73 12.93 -4.82 -41.63
CA ASP A 73 13.42 -5.50 -42.82
C ASP A 73 12.75 -4.99 -44.12
N ILE A 74 11.45 -4.71 -44.10
CA ILE A 74 10.68 -4.28 -45.31
C ILE A 74 10.91 -2.79 -45.63
N TYR A 75 10.70 -1.91 -44.65
CA TYR A 75 10.75 -0.46 -44.88
C TYR A 75 12.16 0.13 -44.67
N GLY A 76 13.07 -0.66 -44.10
CA GLY A 76 14.45 -0.30 -43.83
C GLY A 76 14.65 0.11 -42.37
N ARG A 77 15.69 -0.47 -41.75
CA ARG A 77 15.95 -0.37 -40.30
C ARG A 77 16.12 1.06 -39.79
N LYS A 78 16.69 1.97 -40.59
CA LYS A 78 16.80 3.40 -40.25
C LYS A 78 15.42 4.04 -40.05
N LEU A 79 14.50 3.83 -40.99
CA LEU A 79 13.18 4.45 -40.93
C LEU A 79 12.41 3.93 -39.72
N THR A 80 12.43 2.61 -39.54
CA THR A 80 11.79 1.95 -38.40
C THR A 80 12.37 2.42 -37.06
N PHE A 81 13.70 2.56 -36.97
CA PHE A 81 14.35 3.12 -35.78
C PHE A 81 13.91 4.56 -35.50
N CYS A 82 13.87 5.45 -36.52
CA CYS A 82 13.39 6.82 -36.32
C CYS A 82 11.92 6.88 -35.91
N ILE A 83 11.03 6.12 -36.56
CA ILE A 83 9.60 6.06 -36.19
C ILE A 83 9.42 5.55 -34.76
N SER A 84 10.20 4.54 -34.38
CA SER A 84 10.16 3.99 -33.02
C SER A 84 10.52 5.02 -31.95
N ILE A 85 11.51 5.89 -32.23
CA ILE A 85 11.91 7.00 -31.35
C ILE A 85 10.78 8.03 -31.25
N VAL A 86 10.14 8.38 -32.37
CA VAL A 86 9.02 9.33 -32.37
C VAL A 86 7.85 8.80 -31.55
N LEU A 87 7.45 7.55 -31.74
CA LEU A 87 6.38 6.92 -30.95
C LEU A 87 6.72 6.87 -29.46
N PHE A 88 7.96 6.52 -29.12
CA PHE A 88 8.43 6.53 -27.73
C PHE A 88 8.39 7.94 -27.13
N CYS A 89 8.81 8.96 -27.89
CA CYS A 89 8.79 10.37 -27.48
C CYS A 89 7.36 10.85 -27.23
N ILE A 90 6.42 10.54 -28.13
CA ILE A 90 5.00 10.92 -27.97
C ILE A 90 4.40 10.24 -26.74
N GLY A 91 4.65 8.94 -26.56
CA GLY A 91 4.19 8.20 -25.38
C GLY A 91 4.77 8.75 -24.07
N SER A 92 6.07 9.09 -24.07
CA SER A 92 6.73 9.73 -22.92
C SER A 92 6.12 11.09 -22.60
N LEU A 93 5.84 11.91 -23.62
CA LEU A 93 5.23 13.23 -23.45
C LEU A 93 3.81 13.10 -22.88
N GLY A 94 3.01 12.20 -23.42
CA GLY A 94 1.65 11.93 -22.95
C GLY A 94 1.63 11.42 -21.50
N ALA A 95 2.56 10.54 -21.14
CA ALA A 95 2.69 10.03 -19.77
C ALA A 95 3.09 11.15 -18.80
N GLY A 96 4.10 11.96 -19.15
CA GLY A 96 4.55 13.09 -18.32
C GLY A 96 3.53 14.22 -18.15
N LEU A 97 2.64 14.40 -19.12
CA LEU A 97 1.54 15.38 -19.07
C LEU A 97 0.21 14.78 -18.58
N SER A 98 0.19 13.51 -18.18
CA SER A 98 -1.05 12.85 -17.83
C SER A 98 -1.66 13.42 -16.54
N GLN A 99 -2.99 13.60 -16.58
CA GLN A 99 -3.82 14.08 -15.48
C GLN A 99 -4.88 13.05 -15.06
N THR A 100 -5.01 11.95 -15.80
CA THR A 100 -5.99 10.89 -15.54
C THR A 100 -5.39 9.53 -15.85
N ALA A 101 -5.91 8.49 -15.17
CA ALA A 101 -5.45 7.12 -15.38
C ALA A 101 -5.59 6.62 -16.83
N PRO A 102 -6.71 6.86 -17.56
CA PRO A 102 -6.82 6.42 -18.95
C PRO A 102 -5.78 7.05 -19.87
N LEU A 103 -5.47 8.34 -19.70
CA LEU A 103 -4.45 9.02 -20.50
C LEU A 103 -3.05 8.46 -20.22
N MET A 104 -2.73 8.18 -18.95
CA MET A 104 -1.49 7.50 -18.57
C MET A 104 -1.38 6.13 -19.26
N ILE A 105 -2.41 5.28 -19.14
CA ILE A 105 -2.43 3.93 -19.72
C ILE A 105 -2.29 3.97 -21.26
N ALA A 106 -3.02 4.87 -21.94
CA ALA A 106 -2.92 5.05 -23.39
C ALA A 106 -1.52 5.52 -23.81
N SER A 107 -0.92 6.44 -23.06
CA SER A 107 0.43 6.94 -23.34
C SER A 107 1.48 5.84 -23.18
N ARG A 108 1.35 5.01 -22.13
CA ARG A 108 2.19 3.83 -21.90
C ARG A 108 2.07 2.80 -23.02
N PHE A 109 0.86 2.58 -23.54
CA PHE A 109 0.66 1.72 -24.71
C PHE A 109 1.43 2.24 -25.94
N VAL A 110 1.27 3.52 -26.29
CA VAL A 110 1.99 4.15 -27.42
C VAL A 110 3.52 4.04 -27.24
N GLN A 111 4.00 4.27 -26.02
CA GLN A 111 5.41 4.16 -25.67
C GLN A 111 5.93 2.71 -25.81
N GLY A 112 5.11 1.72 -25.44
CA GLY A 112 5.41 0.30 -25.64
C GLY A 112 5.48 -0.09 -27.12
N VAL A 113 4.59 0.44 -27.97
CA VAL A 113 4.67 0.24 -29.44
C VAL A 113 5.98 0.81 -30.00
N GLY A 114 6.39 2.00 -29.53
CA GLY A 114 7.71 2.55 -29.87
C GLY A 114 8.85 1.62 -29.46
N SER A 115 8.82 1.12 -28.22
CA SER A 115 9.84 0.20 -27.70
C SER A 115 9.92 -1.12 -28.49
N ALA A 116 8.77 -1.64 -28.94
CA ALA A 116 8.63 -2.85 -29.74
C ALA A 116 9.40 -2.82 -31.07
N ALA A 117 9.36 -1.68 -31.76
CA ALA A 117 10.07 -1.50 -33.01
C ALA A 117 11.55 -1.13 -32.81
N MET A 118 11.85 -0.43 -31.72
CA MET A 118 13.18 0.12 -31.45
C MET A 118 14.25 -0.96 -31.26
N ALA A 119 13.98 -1.98 -30.43
CA ALA A 119 14.97 -3.01 -30.10
C ALA A 119 15.36 -3.89 -31.30
N PRO A 120 14.43 -4.45 -32.11
CA PRO A 120 14.79 -5.18 -33.32
C PRO A 120 15.50 -4.32 -34.36
N ALA A 121 15.07 -3.06 -34.54
CA ALA A 121 15.71 -2.14 -35.49
C ALA A 121 17.15 -1.82 -35.07
N ALA A 122 17.39 -1.59 -33.78
CA ALA A 122 18.72 -1.37 -33.22
C ALA A 122 19.66 -2.57 -33.43
N LEU A 123 19.18 -3.78 -33.14
CA LEU A 123 19.96 -5.00 -33.36
C LEU A 123 20.28 -5.20 -34.84
N GLY A 124 19.30 -4.97 -35.72
CA GLY A 124 19.52 -4.99 -37.17
C GLY A 124 20.59 -4.00 -37.62
N LEU A 125 20.55 -2.76 -37.13
CA LEU A 125 21.56 -1.76 -37.47
C LEU A 125 22.97 -2.19 -37.02
N ILE A 126 23.11 -2.87 -35.88
CA ILE A 126 24.40 -3.46 -35.46
C ILE A 126 24.88 -4.47 -36.51
N VAL A 127 24.00 -5.35 -36.99
CA VAL A 127 24.35 -6.37 -38.00
C VAL A 127 24.77 -5.75 -39.33
N ASP A 128 24.18 -4.61 -39.71
CA ASP A 128 24.50 -3.93 -40.97
C ASP A 128 25.86 -3.22 -40.94
N TYR A 129 26.25 -2.68 -39.77
CA TYR A 129 27.45 -1.84 -39.63
C TYR A 129 28.69 -2.61 -39.17
N PHE A 130 28.50 -3.73 -38.46
CA PHE A 130 29.58 -4.46 -37.82
C PHE A 130 29.66 -5.90 -38.31
N GLN A 131 30.88 -6.41 -38.46
CA GLN A 131 31.18 -7.76 -38.93
C GLN A 131 32.19 -8.44 -37.99
N GLY A 132 32.23 -9.78 -37.98
CA GLY A 132 33.21 -10.55 -37.20
C GLY A 132 33.21 -10.24 -35.70
N GLN A 133 34.42 -10.12 -35.11
CA GLN A 133 34.62 -9.85 -33.69
C GLN A 133 34.07 -8.48 -33.23
N GLU A 134 34.08 -7.48 -34.12
CA GLU A 134 33.54 -6.15 -33.82
C GLU A 134 32.04 -6.23 -33.52
N ARG A 135 31.30 -7.02 -34.31
CA ARG A 135 29.85 -7.27 -34.09
C ARG A 135 29.60 -7.95 -32.76
N VAL A 136 30.37 -9.00 -32.44
CA VAL A 136 30.22 -9.73 -31.17
C VAL A 136 30.40 -8.77 -29.99
N LYS A 137 31.41 -7.89 -30.06
CA LYS A 137 31.68 -6.88 -29.03
C LYS A 137 30.53 -5.87 -28.87
N VAL A 138 29.99 -5.35 -29.98
CA VAL A 138 28.88 -4.37 -29.92
C VAL A 138 27.58 -5.02 -29.43
N VAL A 139 27.30 -6.26 -29.85
CA VAL A 139 26.15 -7.04 -29.33
C VAL A 139 26.30 -7.29 -27.83
N ALA A 140 27.51 -7.59 -27.35
CA ALA A 140 27.78 -7.75 -25.92
C ALA A 140 27.55 -6.43 -25.16
N TRP A 141 28.03 -5.29 -25.66
CA TRP A 141 27.76 -3.98 -25.05
C TRP A 141 26.28 -3.64 -24.99
N TYR A 142 25.55 -3.90 -26.08
CA TYR A 142 24.10 -3.72 -26.13
C TYR A 142 23.39 -4.56 -25.06
N GLY A 143 23.77 -5.83 -24.92
CA GLY A 143 23.24 -6.71 -23.87
C GLY A 143 23.57 -6.24 -22.46
N SER A 144 24.80 -5.76 -22.20
CA SER A 144 25.21 -5.28 -20.87
C SER A 144 24.44 -4.05 -20.40
N ILE A 145 24.11 -3.14 -21.32
CA ILE A 145 23.34 -1.93 -21.00
C ILE A 145 21.91 -2.24 -20.56
N SER A 146 21.38 -3.41 -20.93
CA SER A 146 20.09 -3.89 -20.43
C SER A 146 20.00 -3.95 -18.91
N GLY A 147 20.97 -4.62 -18.29
CA GLY A 147 21.03 -4.73 -16.84
C GLY A 147 21.32 -3.38 -16.18
N LEU A 148 22.20 -2.58 -16.79
CA LEU A 148 22.55 -1.25 -16.27
C LEU A 148 21.34 -0.31 -16.26
N GLY A 149 20.55 -0.30 -17.33
CA GLY A 149 19.36 0.55 -17.46
C GLY A 149 18.33 0.28 -16.36
N LEU A 150 18.12 -0.99 -16.00
CA LEU A 150 17.23 -1.36 -14.89
C LEU A 150 17.72 -0.79 -13.55
N CYS A 151 19.01 -0.93 -13.26
CA CYS A 151 19.60 -0.44 -11.99
C CYS A 151 19.53 1.08 -11.90
N VAL A 152 20.00 1.74 -12.97
CA VAL A 152 20.03 3.20 -13.07
C VAL A 152 18.61 3.74 -13.01
N GLY A 153 17.65 3.14 -13.70
CA GLY A 153 16.29 3.66 -13.74
C GLY A 153 15.51 3.47 -12.44
N LEU A 154 15.78 2.44 -11.64
CA LEU A 154 15.19 2.34 -10.29
C LEU A 154 15.69 3.47 -9.38
N VAL A 155 16.99 3.72 -9.34
CA VAL A 155 17.57 4.78 -8.48
C VAL A 155 17.25 6.17 -9.01
N LEU A 156 17.47 6.41 -10.31
CA LEU A 156 17.21 7.68 -10.98
C LEU A 156 15.73 8.01 -10.98
N GLY A 157 14.86 7.02 -11.26
CA GLY A 157 13.42 7.17 -11.19
C GLY A 157 12.97 7.54 -9.80
N GLY A 158 13.45 6.81 -8.78
CA GLY A 158 13.20 7.15 -7.38
C GLY A 158 13.68 8.55 -7.00
N ALA A 159 14.86 8.97 -7.47
CA ALA A 159 15.42 10.31 -7.21
C ALA A 159 14.58 11.42 -7.87
N ILE A 160 14.25 11.28 -9.15
CA ILE A 160 13.45 12.27 -9.89
C ILE A 160 12.08 12.43 -9.25
N THR A 161 11.46 11.31 -8.89
CA THR A 161 10.16 11.31 -8.21
C THR A 161 10.27 11.96 -6.83
N SER A 162 11.26 11.59 -6.00
CA SER A 162 11.38 12.11 -4.63
C SER A 162 11.74 13.60 -4.53
N TYR A 163 12.55 14.12 -5.46
CA TYR A 163 13.04 15.50 -5.40
C TYR A 163 12.29 16.48 -6.31
N SER A 164 11.43 15.98 -7.19
CA SER A 164 10.71 16.82 -8.14
C SER A 164 9.28 16.30 -8.34
N SER A 165 9.06 15.47 -9.35
CA SER A 165 7.78 14.83 -9.62
C SER A 165 8.01 13.65 -10.56
N TRP A 166 7.23 12.58 -10.40
CA TRP A 166 7.22 11.44 -11.32
C TRP A 166 7.05 11.85 -12.80
N ARG A 167 6.40 13.00 -13.08
CA ARG A 167 6.21 13.55 -14.42
C ARG A 167 7.53 13.78 -15.15
N TRP A 168 8.53 14.31 -14.45
CA TRP A 168 9.86 14.55 -15.01
C TRP A 168 10.58 13.26 -15.39
N GLY A 169 10.22 12.14 -14.77
CA GLY A 169 10.73 10.82 -15.12
C GLY A 169 10.40 10.42 -16.55
N PHE A 170 9.24 10.85 -17.07
CA PHE A 170 8.89 10.66 -18.47
C PHE A 170 9.37 11.82 -19.36
N LEU A 171 9.29 13.07 -18.87
CA LEU A 171 9.66 14.25 -19.67
C LEU A 171 11.17 14.32 -19.99
N VAL A 172 12.04 13.74 -19.16
CA VAL A 172 13.48 13.65 -19.43
C VAL A 172 13.79 12.85 -20.70
N ASN A 173 12.91 11.92 -21.11
CA ASN A 173 13.07 11.17 -22.34
C ASN A 173 12.93 12.06 -23.59
N ILE A 174 12.23 13.19 -23.51
CA ILE A 174 11.96 14.07 -24.65
C ILE A 174 13.26 14.67 -25.23
N PRO A 175 14.10 15.40 -24.47
CA PRO A 175 15.35 15.92 -25.02
C PRO A 175 16.28 14.80 -25.52
N ILE A 176 16.33 13.66 -24.81
CA ILE A 176 17.18 12.52 -25.20
C ILE A 176 16.73 11.93 -26.54
N THR A 177 15.43 11.69 -26.70
CA THR A 177 14.86 11.11 -27.93
C THR A 177 14.95 12.07 -29.11
N LEU A 178 14.79 13.38 -28.90
CA LEU A 178 14.97 14.39 -29.96
C LEU A 178 16.43 14.44 -30.45
N ILE A 179 17.40 14.35 -29.54
CA ILE A 179 18.82 14.26 -29.89
C ILE A 179 19.07 12.96 -30.67
N MET A 180 18.61 11.82 -30.15
CA MET A 180 18.74 10.53 -30.84
C MET A 180 18.13 10.55 -32.23
N LEU A 181 16.92 11.11 -32.38
CA LEU A 181 16.23 11.21 -33.66
C LEU A 181 17.02 12.06 -34.66
N SER A 182 17.54 13.20 -34.21
CA SER A 182 18.35 14.11 -35.03
C SER A 182 19.62 13.42 -35.55
N TYR A 183 20.33 12.70 -34.68
CA TYR A 183 21.53 11.97 -35.06
C TYR A 183 21.21 10.75 -35.94
N ALA A 184 20.15 10.01 -35.63
CA ALA A 184 19.70 8.87 -36.42
C ALA A 184 19.30 9.28 -37.85
N ALA A 185 18.51 10.35 -37.98
CA ALA A 185 18.06 10.89 -39.26
C ALA A 185 19.25 11.38 -40.11
N LYS A 186 20.24 12.02 -39.50
CA LYS A 186 21.39 12.61 -40.21
C LYS A 186 22.47 11.57 -40.58
N TRP A 187 22.80 10.63 -39.70
CA TRP A 187 24.03 9.83 -39.82
C TRP A 187 23.82 8.35 -40.14
N LEU A 188 22.63 7.79 -39.94
CA LEU A 188 22.36 6.40 -40.31
C LEU A 188 22.18 6.26 -41.82
N HIS A 189 22.65 5.14 -42.39
CA HIS A 189 22.46 4.80 -43.79
C HIS A 189 21.05 4.28 -44.03
N LYS A 190 20.54 4.47 -45.25
CA LYS A 190 19.39 3.72 -45.73
C LYS A 190 19.86 2.28 -45.97
N GLY A 191 19.44 1.35 -45.11
CA GLY A 191 19.78 -0.06 -45.23
C GLY A 191 19.08 -0.74 -46.41
N THR A 192 19.45 -1.99 -46.68
CA THR A 192 18.78 -2.84 -47.67
C THR A 192 17.37 -3.19 -47.22
N LYS A 193 16.43 -3.16 -48.15
CA LYS A 193 15.04 -3.57 -47.92
C LYS A 193 14.85 -5.00 -48.41
N ALA A 194 14.11 -5.81 -47.64
CA ALA A 194 13.66 -7.11 -48.07
C ALA A 194 12.30 -6.99 -48.80
N GLU A 195 12.07 -7.84 -49.80
CA GLU A 195 10.74 -7.98 -50.40
C GLU A 195 9.79 -8.71 -49.44
N GLY A 196 8.57 -8.22 -49.30
CA GLY A 196 7.55 -8.82 -48.45
C GLY A 196 6.48 -7.84 -48.00
N HIS A 197 5.45 -8.36 -47.32
CA HIS A 197 4.38 -7.59 -46.70
C HIS A 197 4.29 -7.93 -45.21
N LEU A 198 3.88 -6.95 -44.40
CA LEU A 198 3.57 -7.19 -43.00
C LEU A 198 2.23 -7.93 -42.90
N ASP A 199 2.17 -8.99 -42.10
CA ASP A 199 0.90 -9.59 -41.70
C ASP A 199 0.20 -8.71 -40.65
N VAL A 200 -0.48 -7.68 -41.13
CA VAL A 200 -1.21 -6.71 -40.30
C VAL A 200 -2.34 -7.43 -39.54
N SER A 201 -3.04 -8.35 -40.20
CA SER A 201 -4.14 -9.09 -39.60
C SER A 201 -3.67 -9.98 -38.45
N GLY A 202 -2.59 -10.75 -38.66
CA GLY A 202 -1.99 -11.58 -37.62
C GLY A 202 -1.45 -10.76 -36.45
N THR A 203 -0.84 -9.61 -36.73
CA THR A 203 -0.35 -8.67 -35.70
C THR A 203 -1.50 -8.12 -34.84
N ILE A 204 -2.56 -7.63 -35.46
CA ILE A 204 -3.71 -7.05 -34.73
C ILE A 204 -4.44 -8.13 -33.93
N LEU A 205 -4.69 -9.30 -34.53
CA LEU A 205 -5.39 -10.40 -33.86
C LEU A 205 -4.62 -10.93 -32.64
N SER A 206 -3.30 -11.07 -32.77
CA SER A 206 -2.46 -11.50 -31.63
C SER A 206 -2.42 -10.44 -30.54
N ALA A 207 -2.28 -9.15 -30.89
CA ALA A 207 -2.33 -8.06 -29.91
C ALA A 207 -3.68 -8.00 -29.16
N ILE A 208 -4.81 -8.13 -29.87
CA ILE A 208 -6.15 -8.18 -29.26
C ILE A 208 -6.31 -9.41 -28.39
N ALA A 209 -5.84 -10.59 -28.82
CA ALA A 209 -5.94 -11.81 -28.04
C ALA A 209 -5.17 -11.70 -26.71
N ILE A 210 -3.95 -11.17 -26.74
CA ILE A 210 -3.14 -11.01 -25.54
C ILE A 210 -3.77 -9.95 -24.60
N PHE A 211 -4.20 -8.81 -25.16
CA PHE A 211 -4.88 -7.77 -24.38
C PHE A 211 -6.15 -8.31 -23.71
N ALA A 212 -7.01 -8.99 -24.48
CA ALA A 212 -8.25 -9.58 -23.98
C ALA A 212 -7.98 -10.63 -22.89
N PHE A 213 -6.91 -11.42 -23.03
CA PHE A 213 -6.53 -12.42 -22.02
C PHE A 213 -6.11 -11.77 -20.71
N VAL A 214 -5.26 -10.74 -20.76
CA VAL A 214 -4.83 -10.02 -19.55
C VAL A 214 -6.00 -9.25 -18.93
N TYR A 215 -6.84 -8.60 -19.74
CA TYR A 215 -8.04 -7.90 -19.27
C TYR A 215 -9.08 -8.83 -18.66
N ALA A 216 -9.19 -10.08 -19.14
CA ALA A 216 -10.03 -11.10 -18.51
C ALA A 216 -9.58 -11.42 -17.07
N ILE A 217 -8.27 -11.35 -16.80
CA ILE A 217 -7.70 -11.64 -15.47
C ILE A 217 -7.80 -10.41 -14.55
N ASP A 218 -7.53 -9.23 -15.08
CA ASP A 218 -7.28 -8.00 -14.34
C ASP A 218 -8.00 -6.84 -15.02
N GLY A 219 -9.32 -6.71 -14.80
CA GLY A 219 -10.12 -5.64 -15.39
C GLY A 219 -11.57 -5.97 -15.74
N ALA A 220 -11.81 -7.18 -16.23
CA ALA A 220 -13.09 -7.56 -16.78
C ALA A 220 -14.14 -7.86 -15.71
N LYS A 221 -15.29 -7.15 -15.76
CA LYS A 221 -16.48 -7.50 -14.97
C LYS A 221 -17.03 -8.90 -15.32
N ASN A 222 -16.89 -9.32 -16.58
CA ASN A 222 -17.27 -10.65 -17.05
C ASN A 222 -16.08 -11.33 -17.74
N PRO A 223 -15.19 -12.00 -16.98
CA PRO A 223 -13.98 -12.64 -17.51
C PRO A 223 -14.27 -13.65 -18.63
N TRP A 224 -15.35 -14.41 -18.52
CA TRP A 224 -15.72 -15.45 -19.48
C TRP A 224 -16.00 -14.90 -20.88
N MET A 225 -16.62 -13.72 -20.97
CA MET A 225 -16.83 -13.02 -22.25
C MET A 225 -15.50 -12.70 -22.92
N TRP A 226 -14.52 -12.21 -22.17
CA TRP A 226 -13.21 -11.86 -22.71
C TRP A 226 -12.38 -13.10 -23.05
N LEU A 227 -12.48 -14.18 -22.29
CA LEU A 227 -11.91 -15.48 -22.66
C LEU A 227 -12.54 -16.05 -23.95
N PHE A 228 -13.83 -15.81 -24.19
CA PHE A 228 -14.47 -16.15 -25.46
C PHE A 228 -13.91 -15.32 -26.62
N VAL A 229 -13.69 -14.01 -26.43
CA VAL A 229 -13.01 -13.14 -27.41
C VAL A 229 -11.60 -13.66 -27.70
N VAL A 230 -10.83 -14.05 -26.68
CA VAL A 230 -9.51 -14.69 -26.84
C VAL A 230 -9.61 -15.93 -27.73
N GLY A 231 -10.58 -16.81 -27.46
CA GLY A 231 -10.83 -18.01 -28.26
C GLY A 231 -11.12 -17.70 -29.72
N ILE A 232 -11.93 -16.68 -30.01
CA ILE A 232 -12.20 -16.21 -31.38
C ILE A 232 -10.91 -15.68 -32.01
N CYS A 233 -10.23 -14.73 -31.37
CA CYS A 233 -9.05 -14.07 -31.92
C CYS A 233 -7.93 -15.08 -32.21
N LEU A 234 -7.67 -16.01 -31.29
CA LEU A 234 -6.68 -17.08 -31.51
C LEU A 234 -7.10 -18.04 -32.63
N SER A 235 -8.38 -18.40 -32.72
CA SER A 235 -8.88 -19.27 -33.79
C SER A 235 -8.75 -18.62 -35.17
N VAL A 236 -9.06 -17.33 -35.28
CA VAL A 236 -8.89 -16.56 -36.53
C VAL A 236 -7.41 -16.36 -36.82
N PHE A 237 -6.60 -16.02 -35.81
CA PHE A 237 -5.14 -15.87 -35.93
C PHE A 237 -4.51 -17.15 -36.50
N ILE A 238 -4.80 -18.32 -35.94
CA ILE A 238 -4.28 -19.60 -36.43
C ILE A 238 -4.68 -19.85 -37.90
N LYS A 239 -5.91 -19.49 -38.29
CA LYS A 239 -6.37 -19.62 -39.69
C LYS A 239 -5.65 -18.68 -40.64
N VAL A 240 -5.39 -17.43 -40.23
CA VAL A 240 -4.64 -16.45 -41.02
C VAL A 240 -3.18 -16.87 -41.13
N GLU A 241 -2.55 -17.19 -40.01
CA GLU A 241 -1.14 -17.55 -39.92
C GLU A 241 -0.80 -18.80 -40.75
N ARG A 242 -1.69 -19.80 -40.76
CA ARG A 242 -1.54 -21.02 -41.60
C ARG A 242 -1.59 -20.74 -43.10
N LYS A 243 -2.25 -19.65 -43.52
CA LYS A 243 -2.37 -19.25 -44.93
C LYS A 243 -1.33 -18.21 -45.34
N ALA A 244 -0.62 -17.62 -44.38
CA ALA A 244 0.37 -16.59 -44.64
C ALA A 244 1.60 -17.18 -45.35
N LYS A 245 2.05 -16.51 -46.43
CA LYS A 245 3.29 -16.89 -47.14
C LYS A 245 4.55 -16.67 -46.28
N LEU A 246 4.49 -15.73 -45.35
CA LEU A 246 5.55 -15.36 -44.41
C LEU A 246 4.94 -15.17 -43.00
N PRO A 247 4.73 -16.25 -42.23
CA PRO A 247 4.13 -16.16 -40.90
C PRO A 247 5.03 -15.36 -39.93
N ILE A 248 4.39 -14.63 -39.01
CA ILE A 248 5.01 -13.93 -37.89
C ILE A 248 5.67 -14.94 -36.94
N VAL A 249 4.99 -16.05 -36.66
CA VAL A 249 5.48 -17.14 -35.81
C VAL A 249 5.46 -18.45 -36.60
N PRO A 250 6.61 -18.91 -37.12
CA PRO A 250 6.68 -20.17 -37.83
C PRO A 250 6.22 -21.35 -36.96
N ALA A 251 5.27 -22.14 -37.46
CA ALA A 251 4.72 -23.29 -36.72
C ALA A 251 5.79 -24.36 -36.37
N CYS A 252 6.90 -24.40 -37.12
CA CYS A 252 8.06 -25.26 -36.84
C CYS A 252 8.65 -25.00 -35.44
N LEU A 253 8.50 -23.78 -34.90
CA LEU A 253 8.98 -23.44 -33.56
C LEU A 253 8.29 -24.27 -32.47
N PHE A 254 7.04 -24.70 -32.67
CA PHE A 254 6.30 -25.46 -31.67
C PHE A 254 6.50 -26.99 -31.73
N HIS A 255 7.27 -27.49 -32.72
CA HIS A 255 7.50 -28.93 -32.88
C HIS A 255 8.46 -29.50 -31.83
N SER A 256 9.35 -28.67 -31.26
CA SER A 256 10.29 -29.10 -30.21
C SER A 256 9.66 -28.91 -28.83
N ARG A 257 9.43 -30.02 -28.13
CA ARG A 257 8.94 -30.00 -26.74
C ARG A 257 9.87 -29.21 -25.81
N ASN A 258 11.19 -29.36 -25.96
CA ASN A 258 12.17 -28.64 -25.15
C ASN A 258 12.06 -27.13 -25.33
N ARG A 259 11.84 -26.68 -26.57
CA ARG A 259 11.68 -25.27 -26.91
C ARG A 259 10.38 -24.69 -26.34
N CYS A 260 9.26 -25.40 -26.49
CA CYS A 260 7.99 -25.02 -25.87
C CYS A 260 8.09 -24.95 -24.34
N ASN A 261 8.79 -25.89 -23.72
CA ASN A 261 9.05 -25.87 -22.27
C ASN A 261 9.94 -24.69 -21.86
N GLY A 262 10.94 -24.34 -22.68
CA GLY A 262 11.76 -23.14 -22.49
C GLY A 262 10.94 -21.86 -22.53
N TYR A 263 10.02 -21.73 -23.51
CA TYR A 263 9.07 -20.62 -23.57
C TYR A 263 8.16 -20.59 -22.34
N ALA A 264 7.51 -21.70 -21.98
CA ALA A 264 6.62 -21.75 -20.82
C ALA A 264 7.36 -21.41 -19.51
N SER A 265 8.57 -21.94 -19.30
CA SER A 265 9.38 -21.63 -18.12
C SER A 265 9.83 -20.17 -18.09
N ARG A 266 10.13 -19.59 -19.26
CA ARG A 266 10.42 -18.15 -19.40
C ARG A 266 9.20 -17.29 -19.06
N LEU A 267 8.01 -17.70 -19.49
CA LEU A 267 6.75 -17.02 -19.16
C LEU A 267 6.57 -16.96 -17.64
N MET A 268 6.69 -18.11 -16.97
CA MET A 268 6.51 -18.23 -15.52
C MET A 268 7.56 -17.45 -14.73
N LEU A 269 8.84 -17.54 -15.12
CA LEU A 269 9.94 -16.81 -14.48
C LEU A 269 9.68 -15.30 -14.47
N ILE A 270 9.32 -14.75 -15.62
CA ILE A 270 9.13 -13.30 -15.76
C ILE A 270 7.82 -12.84 -15.15
N GLY A 271 6.78 -13.69 -15.19
CA GLY A 271 5.54 -13.43 -14.45
C GLY A 271 5.77 -13.29 -12.96
N ALA A 272 6.59 -14.17 -12.37
CA ALA A 272 6.96 -14.07 -10.96
C ALA A 272 7.74 -12.77 -10.68
N LEU A 273 8.78 -12.48 -11.47
CA LEU A 273 9.66 -11.32 -11.25
C LEU A 273 8.95 -9.97 -11.48
N MET A 274 8.10 -9.86 -12.50
CA MET A 274 7.39 -8.60 -12.79
C MET A 274 6.36 -8.29 -11.71
N GLY A 275 5.55 -9.29 -11.31
CA GLY A 275 4.60 -9.15 -10.22
C GLY A 275 5.29 -8.86 -8.89
N TYR A 276 6.42 -9.52 -8.62
CA TYR A 276 7.26 -9.24 -7.45
C TYR A 276 7.80 -7.81 -7.42
N ASN A 277 8.40 -7.31 -8.51
CA ASN A 277 8.97 -5.97 -8.52
C ASN A 277 7.91 -4.91 -8.23
N PHE A 278 6.72 -5.07 -8.81
CA PHE A 278 5.57 -4.21 -8.55
C PHE A 278 5.12 -4.31 -7.08
N ALA A 279 4.85 -5.53 -6.59
CA ALA A 279 4.35 -5.75 -5.24
C ALA A 279 5.34 -5.26 -4.18
N LEU A 280 6.64 -5.51 -4.37
CA LEU A 280 7.68 -5.06 -3.45
C LEU A 280 7.79 -3.54 -3.40
N SER A 281 7.75 -2.87 -4.55
CA SER A 281 7.81 -1.40 -4.57
C SER A 281 6.64 -0.77 -3.83
N VAL A 282 5.41 -1.25 -4.10
CA VAL A 282 4.20 -0.77 -3.41
C VAL A 282 4.28 -1.08 -1.92
N PHE A 283 4.75 -2.28 -1.54
CA PHE A 283 4.87 -2.71 -0.16
C PHE A 283 5.90 -1.89 0.64
N LEU A 284 7.07 -1.60 0.07
CA LEU A 284 8.09 -0.78 0.72
C LEU A 284 7.62 0.65 0.96
N GLN A 285 6.90 1.25 0.00
CA GLN A 285 6.39 2.62 0.18
C GLN A 285 5.21 2.67 1.15
N SER A 286 4.29 1.70 1.08
CA SER A 286 3.09 1.68 1.93
C SER A 286 3.35 1.21 3.36
N SER A 287 4.19 0.19 3.56
CA SER A 287 4.36 -0.48 4.86
C SER A 287 5.67 -0.09 5.57
N PHE A 288 6.75 0.12 4.82
CA PHE A 288 8.02 0.59 5.38
C PHE A 288 8.16 2.12 5.34
N GLY A 289 7.21 2.84 4.73
CA GLY A 289 7.24 4.30 4.60
C GLY A 289 8.41 4.81 3.76
N PHE A 290 8.97 3.96 2.88
CA PHE A 290 10.12 4.34 2.06
C PHE A 290 9.72 5.41 1.04
N THR A 291 10.59 6.39 0.82
CA THR A 291 10.46 7.29 -0.32
C THR A 291 10.70 6.52 -1.64
N PRO A 292 10.28 7.05 -2.79
CA PRO A 292 10.59 6.46 -4.09
C PRO A 292 12.10 6.22 -4.31
N LEU A 293 12.97 7.13 -3.84
CA LEU A 293 14.42 6.97 -3.88
C LEU A 293 14.91 5.84 -2.98
N GLN A 294 14.43 5.78 -1.73
CA GLN A 294 14.78 4.69 -0.82
C GLN A 294 14.33 3.33 -1.40
N THR A 295 13.15 3.30 -2.00
CA THR A 295 12.63 2.13 -2.71
C THR A 295 13.54 1.75 -3.87
N GLY A 296 13.95 2.70 -4.72
CA GLY A 296 14.90 2.44 -5.80
C GLY A 296 16.24 1.88 -5.32
N CYS A 297 16.83 2.47 -4.27
CA CYS A 297 18.06 1.99 -3.65
C CYS A 297 17.90 0.61 -3.00
N SER A 298 16.72 0.30 -2.49
CA SER A 298 16.44 -0.99 -1.84
C SER A 298 16.52 -2.19 -2.81
N PHE A 299 16.43 -1.96 -4.12
CA PHE A 299 16.60 -2.99 -5.14
C PHE A 299 18.05 -3.36 -5.44
N LEU A 300 19.03 -2.62 -4.91
CA LEU A 300 20.46 -2.86 -5.17
C LEU A 300 20.94 -4.29 -4.84
N PRO A 301 20.55 -4.94 -3.73
CA PRO A 301 20.98 -6.31 -3.45
C PRO A 301 20.59 -7.29 -4.56
N MET A 302 19.36 -7.15 -5.09
CA MET A 302 18.88 -8.00 -6.18
C MET A 302 19.61 -7.68 -7.49
N THR A 303 19.78 -6.40 -7.83
CA THR A 303 20.35 -6.04 -9.12
C THR A 303 21.84 -6.37 -9.21
N VAL A 304 22.60 -6.13 -8.15
CA VAL A 304 24.01 -6.50 -8.05
C VAL A 304 24.18 -8.01 -8.21
N THR A 305 23.38 -8.80 -7.49
CA THR A 305 23.49 -10.27 -7.53
C THR A 305 22.98 -10.85 -8.86
N THR A 306 21.99 -10.22 -9.51
CA THR A 306 21.60 -10.54 -10.89
C THR A 306 22.76 -10.36 -11.85
N PHE A 307 23.48 -9.24 -11.74
CA PHE A 307 24.64 -8.97 -12.58
C PHE A 307 25.77 -9.98 -12.33
N LEU A 308 26.06 -10.30 -11.06
CA LEU A 308 27.05 -11.31 -10.71
C LEU A 308 26.68 -12.70 -11.23
N GLY A 309 25.41 -13.10 -11.13
CA GLY A 309 24.91 -14.36 -11.69
C GLY A 309 25.07 -14.41 -13.21
N ALA A 310 24.72 -13.33 -13.91
CA ALA A 310 24.88 -13.22 -15.36
C ALA A 310 26.36 -13.27 -15.79
N LEU A 311 27.27 -12.64 -15.04
CA LEU A 311 28.72 -12.69 -15.30
C LEU A 311 29.32 -14.08 -15.08
N ALA A 312 28.83 -14.82 -14.08
CA ALA A 312 29.26 -16.20 -13.82
C ALA A 312 28.79 -17.16 -14.90
N MET A 313 27.76 -16.78 -15.68
CA MET A 313 27.00 -17.69 -16.50
C MET A 313 27.82 -18.38 -17.61
N PRO A 314 28.62 -17.70 -18.45
CA PRO A 314 29.37 -18.37 -19.51
C PRO A 314 30.27 -19.51 -18.99
N ARG A 315 30.99 -19.27 -17.88
CA ARG A 315 31.90 -20.25 -17.26
C ARG A 315 31.15 -21.43 -16.66
N LEU A 316 30.01 -21.17 -16.02
CA LEU A 316 29.20 -22.21 -15.38
C LEU A 316 28.51 -23.11 -16.42
N VAL A 317 27.99 -22.55 -17.51
CA VAL A 317 27.42 -23.35 -18.62
C VAL A 317 28.50 -24.16 -19.32
N GLU A 318 29.69 -23.60 -19.55
CA GLU A 318 30.82 -24.34 -20.14
C GLU A 318 31.22 -25.56 -19.30
N ARG A 319 31.21 -25.42 -17.97
CA ARG A 319 31.70 -26.45 -17.04
C ARG A 319 30.65 -27.49 -16.64
N HIS A 320 29.39 -27.09 -16.51
CA HIS A 320 28.31 -27.94 -15.97
C HIS A 320 27.13 -28.13 -16.93
N GLY A 321 27.13 -27.46 -18.07
CA GLY A 321 26.03 -27.48 -19.04
C GLY A 321 24.88 -26.53 -18.68
N ASN A 322 23.99 -26.34 -19.65
CA ASN A 322 22.92 -25.34 -19.58
C ASN A 322 21.85 -25.66 -18.52
N LEU A 323 21.46 -26.93 -18.42
CA LEU A 323 20.30 -27.36 -17.63
C LEU A 323 20.55 -27.42 -16.11
N PRO A 324 21.68 -27.94 -15.60
CA PRO A 324 21.94 -27.94 -14.17
C PRO A 324 21.98 -26.53 -13.59
N ILE A 325 22.55 -25.56 -14.31
CA ILE A 325 22.61 -24.18 -13.83
C ILE A 325 21.23 -23.52 -13.85
N LEU A 326 20.39 -23.81 -14.85
CA LEU A 326 19.00 -23.36 -14.84
C LEU A 326 18.24 -23.86 -13.60
N LEU A 327 18.40 -25.14 -13.24
CA LEU A 327 17.77 -25.70 -12.05
C LEU A 327 18.25 -25.01 -10.77
N VAL A 328 19.56 -24.77 -10.64
CA VAL A 328 20.11 -24.02 -9.49
C VAL A 328 19.50 -22.62 -9.43
N GLY A 329 19.42 -21.92 -10.56
CA GLY A 329 18.82 -20.59 -10.63
C GLY A 329 17.35 -20.57 -10.18
N LEU A 330 16.56 -21.54 -10.67
CA LEU A 330 15.15 -21.68 -10.29
C LEU A 330 14.98 -22.04 -8.80
N VAL A 331 15.83 -22.91 -8.24
CA VAL A 331 15.79 -23.25 -6.81
C VAL A 331 16.11 -22.03 -5.94
N LEU A 332 17.10 -21.22 -6.32
CA LEU A 332 17.42 -19.98 -5.59
C LEU A 332 16.24 -19.01 -5.60
N LEU A 333 15.53 -18.88 -6.73
CA LEU A 333 14.32 -18.07 -6.83
C LEU A 333 13.20 -18.60 -5.91
N VAL A 334 12.99 -19.93 -5.84
CA VAL A 334 12.03 -20.52 -4.89
C VAL A 334 12.40 -20.17 -3.46
N VAL A 335 13.68 -20.34 -3.08
CA VAL A 335 14.16 -20.00 -1.73
C VAL A 335 13.88 -18.53 -1.41
N GLY A 336 14.22 -17.63 -2.32
CA GLY A 336 13.99 -16.20 -2.16
C GLY A 336 12.51 -15.84 -2.00
N PHE A 337 11.64 -16.34 -2.88
CA PHE A 337 10.20 -16.03 -2.81
C PHE A 337 9.51 -16.68 -1.61
N VAL A 338 9.86 -17.92 -1.24
CA VAL A 338 9.35 -18.56 -0.02
C VAL A 338 9.76 -17.78 1.22
N TRP A 339 10.97 -17.25 1.24
CA TRP A 339 11.43 -16.42 2.34
C TRP A 339 10.64 -15.10 2.41
N LEU A 340 10.48 -14.39 1.29
CA LEU A 340 9.65 -13.17 1.25
C LEU A 340 8.18 -13.43 1.59
N ALA A 341 7.63 -14.60 1.26
CA ALA A 341 6.26 -14.97 1.60
C ALA A 341 6.03 -15.11 3.11
N LYS A 342 7.09 -15.30 3.91
CA LYS A 342 7.02 -15.39 5.38
C LYS A 342 7.20 -14.04 6.08
N ILE A 343 7.06 -12.93 5.35
CA ILE A 343 7.21 -11.60 5.95
C ILE A 343 6.09 -11.33 6.97
N GLU A 344 6.47 -10.69 8.07
CA GLU A 344 5.58 -10.27 9.17
C GLU A 344 5.64 -8.75 9.36
N SER A 345 4.66 -8.16 10.04
CA SER A 345 4.50 -6.70 10.17
C SER A 345 5.67 -5.96 10.84
N ASN A 346 6.45 -6.63 11.69
CA ASN A 346 7.63 -6.05 12.38
C ASN A 346 8.96 -6.44 11.73
N SER A 347 8.93 -6.90 10.48
CA SER A 347 10.11 -7.39 9.78
C SER A 347 11.15 -6.30 9.51
N SER A 348 12.40 -6.57 9.86
CA SER A 348 13.51 -5.69 9.44
C SER A 348 13.74 -5.79 7.93
N TYR A 349 14.03 -4.65 7.28
CA TYR A 349 14.36 -4.62 5.84
C TYR A 349 15.55 -5.54 5.51
N LEU A 350 16.61 -5.51 6.33
CA LEU A 350 17.84 -6.23 6.03
C LEU A 350 17.62 -7.75 5.95
N PHE A 351 17.00 -8.35 6.97
CA PHE A 351 16.82 -9.80 7.03
C PHE A 351 15.63 -10.30 6.21
N SER A 352 14.51 -9.58 6.24
CA SER A 352 13.27 -10.07 5.64
C SER A 352 13.10 -9.65 4.19
N ILE A 353 13.89 -8.71 3.67
CA ILE A 353 13.79 -8.23 2.29
C ILE A 353 15.14 -8.34 1.56
N ALA A 354 16.18 -7.67 2.04
CA ALA A 354 17.46 -7.57 1.33
C ALA A 354 18.20 -8.92 1.18
N LEU A 355 18.15 -9.80 2.19
CA LEU A 355 18.75 -11.13 2.08
C LEU A 355 18.03 -12.04 1.07
N PRO A 356 16.69 -12.21 1.11
CA PRO A 356 15.96 -12.92 0.06
C PRO A 356 16.24 -12.40 -1.35
N MET A 357 16.37 -11.08 -1.51
CA MET A 357 16.69 -10.43 -2.78
C MET A 357 18.01 -10.91 -3.41
N ILE A 358 19.00 -11.28 -2.60
CA ILE A 358 20.26 -11.84 -3.08
C ILE A 358 20.02 -13.18 -3.80
N PHE A 359 19.16 -14.04 -3.24
CA PHE A 359 18.80 -15.32 -3.85
C PHE A 359 17.98 -15.13 -5.12
N ILE A 360 17.00 -14.21 -5.09
CA ILE A 360 16.18 -13.86 -6.25
C ILE A 360 17.05 -13.32 -7.37
N GLY A 361 17.93 -12.37 -7.07
CA GLY A 361 18.79 -11.75 -8.05
C GLY A 361 19.77 -12.74 -8.66
N PHE A 362 20.52 -13.47 -7.83
CA PHE A 362 21.47 -14.47 -8.34
C PHE A 362 20.75 -15.58 -9.16
N GLY A 363 19.59 -16.04 -8.68
CA GLY A 363 18.77 -17.02 -9.39
C GLY A 363 18.26 -16.52 -10.75
N GLN A 364 17.81 -15.26 -10.81
CA GLN A 364 17.44 -14.59 -12.06
C GLN A 364 18.65 -14.53 -13.02
N GLY A 365 19.82 -14.11 -12.54
CA GLY A 365 21.05 -14.03 -13.33
C GLY A 365 21.44 -15.38 -13.97
N LEU A 366 21.27 -16.48 -13.22
CA LEU A 366 21.57 -17.84 -13.70
C LEU A 366 20.49 -18.43 -14.61
N ALA A 367 19.21 -18.06 -14.45
CA ALA A 367 18.11 -18.65 -15.23
C ALA A 367 17.91 -17.99 -16.60
N MET A 368 18.25 -16.70 -16.73
CA MET A 368 17.89 -15.91 -17.91
C MET A 368 18.51 -16.41 -19.22
N SER A 369 19.82 -16.67 -19.24
CA SER A 369 20.53 -17.12 -20.45
C SER A 369 20.16 -18.57 -20.83
N PRO A 370 20.09 -19.54 -19.91
CA PRO A 370 19.68 -20.90 -20.24
C PRO A 370 18.29 -21.02 -20.86
N LEU A 371 17.33 -20.23 -20.39
CA LEU A 371 15.97 -20.19 -20.97
C LEU A 371 15.97 -19.60 -22.38
N THR A 372 16.80 -18.59 -22.65
CA THR A 372 16.99 -18.07 -24.00
C THR A 372 17.59 -19.14 -24.92
N ASN A 373 18.61 -19.87 -24.45
CA ASN A 373 19.23 -20.95 -25.22
C ASN A 373 18.22 -22.05 -25.59
N LEU A 374 17.40 -22.50 -24.63
CA LEU A 374 16.33 -23.48 -24.89
C LEU A 374 15.31 -23.00 -25.92
N GLY A 375 15.03 -21.69 -25.94
CA GLY A 375 14.11 -21.09 -26.90
C GLY A 375 14.61 -21.09 -28.35
N ILE A 376 15.93 -21.12 -28.56
CA ILE A 376 16.55 -21.07 -29.90
C ILE A 376 17.27 -22.36 -30.30
N GLU A 377 17.34 -23.34 -29.39
CA GLU A 377 18.00 -24.63 -29.62
C GLU A 377 17.35 -25.38 -30.80
N GLY A 378 18.19 -25.91 -31.69
CA GLY A 378 17.76 -26.74 -32.82
C GLY A 378 16.83 -26.01 -33.80
N VAL A 379 16.97 -24.69 -33.94
CA VAL A 379 16.24 -23.88 -34.93
C VAL A 379 17.14 -23.66 -36.14
N ASP A 380 16.60 -23.84 -37.36
CA ASP A 380 17.30 -23.51 -38.60
C ASP A 380 17.76 -22.05 -38.61
N SER A 381 18.89 -21.76 -39.25
CA SER A 381 19.48 -20.40 -39.30
C SER A 381 18.53 -19.33 -39.87
N LYS A 382 17.61 -19.73 -40.76
CA LYS A 382 16.56 -18.86 -41.33
C LYS A 382 15.47 -18.46 -40.31
N ASP A 383 15.23 -19.29 -39.30
CA ASP A 383 14.15 -19.12 -38.32
C ASP A 383 14.67 -18.66 -36.94
N THR A 384 15.98 -18.58 -36.74
CA THR A 384 16.60 -18.17 -35.47
C THR A 384 16.13 -16.79 -34.99
N GLY A 385 15.92 -15.85 -35.92
CA GLY A 385 15.39 -14.53 -35.61
C GLY A 385 13.96 -14.57 -35.06
N ALA A 386 13.09 -15.40 -35.66
CA ALA A 386 11.72 -15.59 -35.19
C ALA A 386 11.69 -16.29 -33.83
N ALA A 387 12.54 -17.30 -33.61
CA ALA A 387 12.66 -17.98 -32.31
C ALA A 387 13.10 -17.03 -31.19
N SER A 388 14.16 -16.25 -31.42
CA SER A 388 14.65 -15.26 -30.45
C SER A 388 13.63 -14.15 -30.18
N GLY A 389 12.92 -13.69 -31.22
CA GLY A 389 11.81 -12.76 -31.07
C GLY A 389 10.70 -13.35 -30.19
N PHE A 390 10.34 -14.62 -30.42
CA PHE A 390 9.29 -15.29 -29.65
C PHE A 390 9.67 -15.52 -28.17
N VAL A 391 10.96 -15.74 -27.86
CA VAL A 391 11.44 -15.73 -26.46
C VAL A 391 11.11 -14.40 -25.78
N ASN A 392 11.31 -13.28 -26.45
CA ASN A 392 11.03 -11.96 -25.91
C ASN A 392 9.53 -11.66 -25.83
N VAL A 393 8.75 -12.08 -26.82
CA VAL A 393 7.28 -12.03 -26.75
C VAL A 393 6.79 -12.77 -25.51
N THR A 394 7.29 -13.99 -25.29
CA THR A 394 6.95 -14.82 -24.13
C THR A 394 7.38 -14.18 -22.81
N HIS A 395 8.53 -13.50 -22.79
CA HIS A 395 9.01 -12.74 -21.65
C HIS A 395 8.04 -11.60 -21.30
N GLN A 396 7.66 -10.76 -22.26
CA GLN A 396 6.77 -9.62 -22.03
C GLN A 396 5.36 -10.09 -21.62
N ILE A 397 4.77 -11.02 -22.36
CA ILE A 397 3.45 -11.58 -22.06
C ILE A 397 3.44 -12.24 -20.67
N GLY A 398 4.48 -13.00 -20.33
CA GLY A 398 4.61 -13.63 -19.02
C GLY A 398 4.62 -12.61 -17.88
N GLY A 399 5.38 -11.52 -18.04
CA GLY A 399 5.40 -10.41 -17.10
C GLY A 399 4.03 -9.80 -16.86
N ALA A 400 3.28 -9.53 -17.94
CA ALA A 400 1.94 -8.97 -17.83
C ALA A 400 0.94 -9.92 -17.15
N ILE A 401 0.94 -11.20 -17.56
CA ILE A 401 0.05 -12.22 -16.95
C ILE A 401 0.36 -12.41 -15.47
N GLY A 402 1.65 -12.52 -15.09
CA GLY A 402 2.04 -12.73 -13.70
C GLY A 402 1.72 -11.54 -12.81
N LEU A 403 1.96 -10.32 -13.28
CA LEU A 403 1.55 -9.10 -12.58
C LEU A 403 0.03 -9.05 -12.38
N SER A 404 -0.74 -9.27 -13.44
CA SER A 404 -2.21 -9.27 -13.37
C SER A 404 -2.75 -10.36 -12.45
N LEU A 405 -2.16 -11.55 -12.44
CA LEU A 405 -2.56 -12.63 -11.52
C LEU A 405 -2.34 -12.22 -10.06
N MET A 406 -1.18 -11.64 -9.74
CA MET A 406 -0.89 -11.18 -8.37
C MET A 406 -1.80 -10.04 -7.94
N VAL A 407 -2.06 -9.07 -8.81
CA VAL A 407 -2.94 -7.93 -8.50
C VAL A 407 -4.38 -8.39 -8.32
N SER A 408 -4.91 -9.19 -9.26
CA SER A 408 -6.28 -9.71 -9.23
C SER A 408 -6.53 -10.60 -8.00
N THR A 409 -5.63 -11.54 -7.71
CA THR A 409 -5.81 -12.47 -6.57
C THR A 409 -5.56 -11.83 -5.21
N SER A 410 -4.92 -10.64 -5.16
CA SER A 410 -4.64 -9.91 -3.92
C SER A 410 -5.54 -8.71 -3.71
N GLU A 411 -6.46 -8.42 -4.65
CA GLU A 411 -7.29 -7.20 -4.65
C GLU A 411 -8.18 -7.09 -3.40
N SER A 412 -8.69 -8.20 -2.89
CA SER A 412 -9.54 -8.25 -1.70
C SER A 412 -8.78 -8.19 -0.38
N ILE A 413 -7.45 -8.24 -0.40
CA ILE A 413 -6.60 -8.26 0.81
C ILE A 413 -6.24 -6.82 1.18
N ILE A 414 -6.82 -6.33 2.28
CA ILE A 414 -6.65 -4.94 2.74
C ILE A 414 -5.29 -4.75 3.44
N ASP A 415 -4.86 -5.73 4.25
CA ASP A 415 -3.58 -5.67 4.95
C ASP A 415 -2.41 -5.78 3.96
N SER A 416 -1.53 -4.78 3.95
CA SER A 416 -0.43 -4.67 2.98
C SER A 416 0.61 -5.77 3.11
N THR A 417 0.86 -6.26 4.33
CA THR A 417 1.82 -7.34 4.60
C THR A 417 1.28 -8.67 4.09
N MET A 418 0.03 -8.98 4.41
CA MET A 418 -0.68 -10.16 3.89
C MET A 418 -0.81 -10.11 2.38
N ARG A 419 -1.12 -8.94 1.81
CA ARG A 419 -1.22 -8.74 0.37
C ARG A 419 0.12 -9.02 -0.32
N PHE A 420 1.22 -8.49 0.22
CA PHE A 420 2.56 -8.76 -0.29
C PHE A 420 2.95 -10.23 -0.14
N SER A 421 2.74 -10.83 1.04
CA SER A 421 2.96 -12.26 1.28
C SER A 421 2.20 -13.13 0.27
N HIS A 422 0.93 -12.82 0.01
CA HIS A 422 0.12 -13.51 -0.99
C HIS A 422 0.69 -13.40 -2.41
N CYS A 423 1.11 -12.21 -2.83
CA CYS A 423 1.82 -12.04 -4.10
C CYS A 423 3.10 -12.90 -4.16
N MET A 424 3.84 -13.04 -3.07
CA MET A 424 5.05 -13.87 -3.00
C MET A 424 4.75 -15.36 -3.04
N MET A 425 3.62 -15.80 -2.50
CA MET A 425 3.14 -17.18 -2.69
C MET A 425 2.82 -17.46 -4.16
N VAL A 426 2.12 -16.54 -4.84
CA VAL A 426 1.84 -16.65 -6.27
C VAL A 426 3.16 -16.66 -7.08
N ALA A 427 4.12 -15.80 -6.75
CA ALA A 427 5.44 -15.80 -7.37
C ALA A 427 6.15 -17.15 -7.20
N THR A 428 6.11 -17.70 -5.98
CA THR A 428 6.66 -19.02 -5.66
C THR A 428 6.03 -20.12 -6.51
N LEU A 429 4.70 -20.13 -6.64
CA LEU A 429 3.98 -21.10 -7.45
C LEU A 429 4.39 -21.04 -8.93
N LEU A 430 4.53 -19.82 -9.49
CA LEU A 430 5.00 -19.64 -10.86
C LEU A 430 6.43 -20.20 -11.04
N ILE A 431 7.36 -19.93 -10.12
CA ILE A 431 8.72 -20.49 -10.20
C ILE A 431 8.73 -22.01 -10.01
N LEU A 432 7.91 -22.56 -9.11
CA LEU A 432 7.77 -24.01 -8.95
C LEU A 432 7.25 -24.66 -10.24
N LEU A 433 6.28 -24.05 -10.91
CA LEU A 433 5.82 -24.51 -12.23
C LEU A 433 6.94 -24.45 -13.28
N ALA A 434 7.73 -23.37 -13.31
CA ALA A 434 8.90 -23.27 -14.19
C ALA A 434 9.93 -24.38 -13.92
N LEU A 435 10.19 -24.66 -12.64
CA LEU A 435 11.08 -25.72 -12.19
C LEU A 435 10.56 -27.10 -12.61
N LEU A 436 9.27 -27.37 -12.40
CA LEU A 436 8.63 -28.62 -12.82
C LEU A 436 8.69 -28.81 -14.33
N ILE A 437 8.33 -27.79 -15.12
CA ILE A 437 8.42 -27.83 -16.59
C ILE A 437 9.87 -28.13 -17.02
N THR A 438 10.85 -27.50 -16.37
CA THR A 438 12.28 -27.71 -16.63
C THR A 438 12.73 -29.13 -16.24
N LEU A 439 12.21 -29.70 -15.16
CA LEU A 439 12.48 -31.10 -14.77
C LEU A 439 11.80 -32.10 -15.71
N PHE A 440 10.61 -31.81 -16.25
CA PHE A 440 9.99 -32.66 -17.26
C PHE A 440 10.80 -32.75 -18.57
N ILE A 441 11.64 -31.75 -18.88
CA ILE A 441 12.65 -31.84 -19.96
C ILE A 441 13.61 -33.02 -19.70
N GLN A 442 13.92 -33.32 -18.43
CA GLN A 442 14.85 -34.38 -18.02
C GLN A 442 14.29 -35.79 -18.09
N HIS A 443 12.96 -35.96 -18.15
CA HIS A 443 12.33 -37.27 -18.27
C HIS A 443 12.74 -38.00 -19.57
N ALA A 444 13.33 -37.27 -20.53
CA ALA A 444 13.89 -37.81 -21.76
C ALA A 444 15.41 -38.10 -21.72
N LYS A 445 16.16 -37.72 -20.67
CA LYS A 445 17.65 -37.78 -20.68
C LYS A 445 18.40 -38.07 -19.36
N ILE A 446 17.77 -38.27 -18.18
CA ILE A 446 18.50 -38.40 -16.89
C ILE A 446 18.50 -39.82 -16.28
N SER A 447 19.66 -40.19 -15.70
CA SER A 447 19.93 -41.48 -15.05
C SER A 447 19.10 -41.74 -13.77
N SER A 448 18.84 -43.02 -13.52
CA SER A 448 17.87 -43.56 -12.54
C SER A 448 18.09 -43.19 -11.06
N LYS A 449 19.30 -42.78 -10.66
CA LYS A 449 19.64 -42.59 -9.23
C LYS A 449 19.20 -41.24 -8.66
N MET A 450 19.22 -40.18 -9.46
CA MET A 450 18.71 -38.85 -9.07
C MET A 450 17.17 -38.80 -9.16
N TYR A 451 16.60 -39.57 -10.09
CA TYR A 451 15.17 -39.72 -10.29
C TYR A 451 14.44 -40.25 -9.05
N GLU A 452 14.96 -41.28 -8.37
CA GLU A 452 14.29 -41.84 -7.18
C GLU A 452 14.28 -40.88 -5.98
N SER A 453 15.33 -40.07 -5.79
CA SER A 453 15.36 -39.01 -4.77
C SER A 453 14.33 -37.91 -5.06
N PHE A 454 14.18 -37.51 -6.32
CA PHE A 454 13.19 -36.51 -6.74
C PHE A 454 11.75 -37.06 -6.73
N LYS A 455 11.54 -38.34 -7.04
CA LYS A 455 10.23 -39.01 -7.03
C LYS A 455 9.63 -39.09 -5.62
N LEU A 456 10.48 -39.27 -4.60
CA LEU A 456 10.08 -39.23 -3.20
C LEU A 456 9.60 -37.82 -2.78
N LEU A 457 10.30 -36.78 -3.23
CA LEU A 457 9.87 -35.37 -3.08
C LEU A 457 8.58 -35.07 -3.87
N PHE A 458 8.45 -35.62 -5.08
CA PHE A 458 7.34 -35.41 -6.01
C PHE A 458 6.01 -36.04 -5.55
N LYS A 459 6.07 -37.24 -4.97
CA LYS A 459 4.89 -37.93 -4.41
C LYS A 459 4.34 -37.17 -3.20
N ASN A 460 5.22 -36.61 -2.38
CA ASN A 460 4.84 -35.76 -1.26
C ASN A 460 4.34 -34.38 -1.73
N PHE A 461 4.89 -33.85 -2.83
CA PHE A 461 4.49 -32.55 -3.40
C PHE A 461 3.05 -32.54 -3.94
N PHE A 462 2.60 -33.56 -4.67
CA PHE A 462 1.19 -33.63 -5.13
C PHE A 462 0.21 -33.82 -3.99
N ILE A 463 0.62 -34.52 -2.92
CA ILE A 463 -0.18 -34.66 -1.70
C ILE A 463 -0.27 -33.30 -0.99
N ILE A 464 0.84 -32.56 -0.88
CA ILE A 464 0.86 -31.21 -0.29
C ILE A 464 0.12 -30.18 -1.16
N MET A 465 0.18 -30.30 -2.49
CA MET A 465 -0.52 -29.43 -3.44
C MET A 465 -2.04 -29.73 -3.46
N ALA A 466 -2.44 -31.00 -3.42
CA ALA A 466 -3.84 -31.38 -3.23
C ALA A 466 -4.34 -30.90 -1.86
N ILE A 467 -3.53 -31.01 -0.80
CA ILE A 467 -3.85 -30.46 0.52
C ILE A 467 -3.94 -28.92 0.49
N MET A 468 -3.06 -28.18 -0.20
CA MET A 468 -3.12 -26.71 -0.27
C MET A 468 -4.25 -26.19 -1.17
N ILE A 469 -4.60 -26.92 -2.24
CA ILE A 469 -5.74 -26.57 -3.12
C ILE A 469 -7.08 -26.94 -2.44
N TYR A 470 -7.15 -28.05 -1.68
CA TYR A 470 -8.33 -28.39 -0.85
C TYR A 470 -8.40 -27.60 0.46
N ALA A 471 -7.27 -27.14 1.01
CA ALA A 471 -7.19 -26.25 2.17
C ALA A 471 -7.33 -24.77 1.80
N CYS A 472 -7.84 -24.47 0.61
CA CYS A 472 -8.56 -23.24 0.35
C CYS A 472 -10.07 -23.49 0.58
N PRO A 473 -10.56 -23.55 1.83
CA PRO A 473 -12.00 -23.60 2.04
C PRO A 473 -12.59 -22.23 1.75
N ALA A 474 -13.48 -22.21 0.75
CA ALA A 474 -14.69 -21.42 0.81
C ALA A 474 -15.56 -21.89 2.01
N ASN A 475 -15.07 -21.69 3.24
CA ASN A 475 -15.85 -21.60 4.47
C ASN A 475 -14.90 -21.45 5.65
N ALA A 476 -15.01 -20.29 6.30
CA ALA A 476 -14.46 -20.05 7.61
C ALA A 476 -15.07 -21.03 8.62
N LYS A 477 -14.27 -21.94 9.17
CA LYS A 477 -14.53 -22.56 10.47
C LYS A 477 -13.22 -23.06 11.11
N ASP A 478 -12.89 -22.36 12.19
CA ASP A 478 -12.14 -22.75 13.39
C ASP A 478 -11.11 -23.89 13.26
N ASN A 479 -9.81 -23.54 13.32
CA ASN A 479 -8.91 -24.29 14.20
C ASN A 479 -7.68 -23.47 14.61
N ARG A 480 -7.64 -23.22 15.92
CA ARG A 480 -6.65 -22.50 16.70
C ARG A 480 -5.37 -23.33 16.87
N LYS A 481 -4.22 -22.70 16.63
CA LYS A 481 -3.00 -22.76 17.47
C LYS A 481 -1.85 -22.04 16.75
N VAL A 482 -1.60 -20.79 17.11
CA VAL A 482 -0.33 -20.09 16.89
C VAL A 482 0.03 -19.39 18.20
N SER A 483 1.29 -19.47 18.60
CA SER A 483 1.79 -18.87 19.84
C SER A 483 2.50 -17.53 19.57
N SER A 484 2.06 -16.50 20.31
CA SER A 484 2.79 -15.34 20.85
C SER A 484 3.93 -14.78 20.00
N THR A 485 3.78 -13.66 19.27
CA THR A 485 3.68 -12.28 19.78
C THR A 485 3.27 -11.32 18.64
N SER A 486 2.26 -10.45 18.64
CA SER A 486 1.08 -10.25 19.48
C SER A 486 -0.15 -10.54 18.60
N HIS A 487 -0.87 -11.61 18.89
CA HIS A 487 -2.10 -11.97 18.17
C HIS A 487 -3.23 -10.99 18.54
N THR A 488 -3.35 -9.87 17.85
CA THR A 488 -4.65 -9.20 17.80
C THR A 488 -5.55 -10.07 16.95
N ARG A 489 -6.36 -10.90 17.62
CA ARG A 489 -7.46 -11.62 16.97
C ARG A 489 -8.25 -10.62 16.12
N PRO A 490 -8.78 -11.02 14.95
CA PRO A 490 -9.69 -10.16 14.19
C PRO A 490 -10.76 -9.60 15.13
N LEU A 491 -10.95 -8.28 15.12
CA LEU A 491 -12.02 -7.67 15.89
C LEU A 491 -13.33 -7.96 15.16
N ILE A 492 -14.17 -8.81 15.75
CA ILE A 492 -15.45 -9.18 15.16
C ILE A 492 -16.54 -8.31 15.78
N ILE A 493 -17.17 -7.51 14.93
CA ILE A 493 -18.29 -6.64 15.29
C ILE A 493 -19.57 -7.37 14.89
N GLN A 494 -20.45 -7.60 15.86
CA GLN A 494 -21.76 -8.22 15.64
C GLN A 494 -22.74 -7.22 15.02
N GLU A 495 -22.71 -5.98 15.50
CA GLU A 495 -23.60 -4.91 15.06
C GLU A 495 -22.84 -3.58 15.10
N GLN A 496 -23.01 -2.75 14.09
CA GLN A 496 -22.55 -1.36 14.12
C GLN A 496 -23.47 -0.48 13.30
N GLY A 497 -23.50 0.80 13.64
CA GLY A 497 -24.28 1.80 12.91
C GLY A 497 -24.13 3.17 13.54
N SER A 498 -24.98 4.09 13.10
CA SER A 498 -25.06 5.42 13.69
C SER A 498 -26.46 5.98 13.62
N PHE A 499 -26.77 6.91 14.52
CA PHE A 499 -28.04 7.60 14.56
C PHE A 499 -27.90 9.02 15.12
N ALA A 500 -28.81 9.90 14.71
CA ALA A 500 -29.03 11.17 15.39
C ALA A 500 -29.91 10.93 16.62
N PHE A 501 -29.66 11.65 17.71
CA PHE A 501 -30.38 11.45 18.97
C PHE A 501 -30.70 12.77 19.66
N GLY A 502 -31.89 12.87 20.25
CA GLY A 502 -32.42 14.13 20.77
C GLY A 502 -32.66 15.17 19.66
N GLY A 503 -32.48 16.44 20.00
CA GLY A 503 -32.66 17.57 19.09
C GLY A 503 -33.94 18.36 19.31
N ILE A 504 -34.00 19.49 18.62
CA ILE A 504 -35.08 20.48 18.68
C ILE A 504 -35.65 20.64 17.27
N VAL A 505 -36.98 20.70 17.18
CA VAL A 505 -37.69 21.06 15.95
C VAL A 505 -38.28 22.45 16.14
N ILE A 506 -37.83 23.41 15.34
CA ILE A 506 -38.40 24.76 15.30
C ILE A 506 -39.23 24.93 14.03
N THR A 507 -40.18 25.86 14.06
CA THR A 507 -41.07 26.15 12.93
C THR A 507 -40.94 27.61 12.55
N ASP A 508 -40.80 27.91 11.27
CA ASP A 508 -40.78 29.29 10.78
C ASP A 508 -42.19 29.90 10.73
N SER A 509 -42.29 31.19 10.39
CA SER A 509 -43.57 31.90 10.29
C SER A 509 -44.49 31.38 9.16
N MET A 510 -43.97 30.55 8.25
CA MET A 510 -44.72 29.92 7.14
C MET A 510 -45.12 28.47 7.45
N GLY A 511 -44.75 27.93 8.62
CA GLY A 511 -45.07 26.55 9.01
C GLY A 511 -44.03 25.51 8.58
N HIS A 512 -42.89 25.91 8.02
CA HIS A 512 -41.82 24.96 7.67
C HIS A 512 -41.04 24.51 8.90
N LEU A 513 -40.73 23.21 8.96
CA LEU A 513 -40.00 22.61 10.08
C LEU A 513 -38.49 22.64 9.85
N PHE A 514 -37.74 22.92 10.90
CA PHE A 514 -36.28 22.84 10.95
C PHE A 514 -35.84 21.98 12.14
N HIS A 515 -35.09 20.91 11.85
CA HIS A 515 -34.57 19.99 12.86
C HIS A 515 -33.10 20.32 13.11
N GLY A 516 -32.74 20.65 14.36
CA GLY A 516 -31.38 21.01 14.75
C GLY A 516 -31.06 20.56 16.18
N ASP A 517 -29.84 20.87 16.64
CA ASP A 517 -29.35 20.58 18.00
C ASP A 517 -29.44 19.10 18.43
N HIS A 518 -29.40 18.17 17.48
CA HIS A 518 -29.31 16.73 17.80
C HIS A 518 -27.87 16.36 18.11
N ALA A 519 -27.67 15.35 18.96
CA ALA A 519 -26.40 14.65 19.05
C ALA A 519 -26.28 13.64 17.89
N TYR A 520 -25.04 13.26 17.57
CA TYR A 520 -24.76 12.12 16.68
C TYR A 520 -24.09 11.02 17.49
N VAL A 521 -24.48 9.78 17.27
CA VAL A 521 -23.90 8.62 17.95
C VAL A 521 -23.49 7.58 16.93
N PHE A 522 -22.21 7.20 16.93
CA PHE A 522 -21.72 6.01 16.23
C PHE A 522 -21.50 4.89 17.24
N PHE A 523 -22.03 3.70 16.97
CA PHE A 523 -21.93 2.58 17.89
C PHE A 523 -21.40 1.32 17.23
N GLN A 524 -20.70 0.51 18.04
CA GLN A 524 -20.22 -0.82 17.66
C GLN A 524 -20.44 -1.78 18.84
N LYS A 525 -20.92 -2.99 18.53
CA LYS A 525 -21.14 -4.07 19.50
C LYS A 525 -20.31 -5.28 19.10
N PRO A 526 -19.43 -5.79 19.98
CA PRO A 526 -18.70 -7.03 19.73
C PRO A 526 -19.62 -8.25 19.87
N VAL A 527 -19.16 -9.44 19.46
CA VAL A 527 -19.96 -10.69 19.47
C VAL A 527 -20.37 -11.17 20.85
N ALA A 528 -19.61 -10.83 21.89
CA ALA A 528 -19.89 -11.22 23.27
C ALA A 528 -19.82 -9.97 24.15
N PRO A 529 -20.77 -9.01 24.00
CA PRO A 529 -20.67 -7.73 24.67
C PRO A 529 -20.80 -7.89 26.19
N ARG A 530 -20.01 -7.11 26.93
CA ARG A 530 -20.20 -6.87 28.37
C ARG A 530 -21.57 -6.23 28.61
N GLU A 531 -22.09 -6.41 29.83
CA GLU A 531 -23.42 -5.94 30.23
C GLU A 531 -23.63 -4.44 29.93
N TYR A 532 -22.66 -3.60 30.31
CA TYR A 532 -22.77 -2.15 30.16
C TYR A 532 -21.92 -1.63 28.99
N PRO A 533 -22.52 -0.97 27.98
CA PRO A 533 -21.78 -0.24 26.96
C PRO A 533 -21.00 0.94 27.56
N VAL A 534 -19.91 1.30 26.90
CA VAL A 534 -19.14 2.51 27.19
C VAL A 534 -19.59 3.63 26.27
N VAL A 535 -20.12 4.71 26.84
CA VAL A 535 -20.51 5.93 26.14
C VAL A 535 -19.39 6.95 26.29
N MET A 536 -18.72 7.27 25.20
CA MET A 536 -17.55 8.15 25.16
C MET A 536 -17.99 9.56 24.77
N ILE A 537 -17.60 10.55 25.58
CA ILE A 537 -17.97 11.97 25.41
C ILE A 537 -16.69 12.79 25.27
N HIS A 538 -16.46 13.39 24.11
CA HIS A 538 -15.25 14.16 23.82
C HIS A 538 -15.22 15.53 24.52
N GLY A 539 -14.06 16.19 24.48
CA GLY A 539 -13.82 17.51 25.07
C GLY A 539 -14.19 18.70 24.18
N ILE A 540 -13.69 19.88 24.58
CA ILE A 540 -13.84 21.12 23.82
C ILE A 540 -12.95 21.09 22.58
N HIS A 541 -13.47 21.59 21.45
CA HIS A 541 -12.77 21.53 20.16
C HIS A 541 -12.46 20.10 19.67
N GLU A 542 -13.15 19.10 20.19
CA GLU A 542 -12.96 17.71 19.82
C GLU A 542 -14.19 17.14 19.09
N GLY A 543 -14.07 15.90 18.61
CA GLY A 543 -15.13 15.12 18.01
C GLY A 543 -14.87 13.61 18.20
N PRO A 544 -15.63 12.74 17.52
CA PRO A 544 -15.47 11.28 17.62
C PRO A 544 -14.05 10.79 17.38
N LYS A 545 -13.30 11.49 16.52
CA LYS A 545 -11.91 11.20 16.16
C LYS A 545 -10.96 11.10 17.37
N THR A 546 -11.29 11.74 18.50
CA THR A 546 -10.55 11.62 19.78
C THR A 546 -10.43 10.16 20.24
N TRP A 547 -11.45 9.34 19.99
CA TRP A 547 -11.55 7.98 20.54
C TRP A 547 -11.19 6.87 19.54
N GLU A 548 -11.17 7.19 18.25
CA GLU A 548 -11.05 6.22 17.14
C GLU A 548 -9.63 5.62 17.02
N THR A 549 -8.75 6.31 16.30
CA THR A 549 -7.36 5.90 16.02
C THR A 549 -6.44 6.97 16.60
N THR A 550 -5.32 6.57 17.21
CA THR A 550 -4.34 7.54 17.70
C THR A 550 -3.74 8.35 16.55
N PRO A 551 -3.17 9.54 16.81
CA PRO A 551 -2.58 10.37 15.75
C PRO A 551 -1.44 9.69 14.97
N ASP A 552 -0.78 8.71 15.59
CA ASP A 552 0.29 7.90 15.00
C ASP A 552 -0.20 6.57 14.38
N GLY A 553 -1.51 6.36 14.27
CA GLY A 553 -2.11 5.23 13.52
C GLY A 553 -2.36 3.95 14.32
N ARG A 554 -2.14 3.95 15.65
CA ARG A 554 -2.48 2.83 16.53
C ARG A 554 -3.97 2.84 16.87
N GLU A 555 -4.46 1.74 17.43
CA GLU A 555 -5.84 1.68 17.92
C GLU A 555 -6.07 2.66 19.08
N GLY A 556 -7.12 3.46 18.98
CA GLY A 556 -7.64 4.25 20.09
C GLY A 556 -8.63 3.44 20.94
N TYR A 557 -9.17 4.12 21.95
CA TYR A 557 -10.00 3.48 22.97
C TYR A 557 -11.28 2.86 22.43
N GLN A 558 -11.85 3.39 21.34
CA GLN A 558 -13.00 2.78 20.67
C GLN A 558 -12.70 1.33 20.29
N ASN A 559 -11.61 1.08 19.57
CA ASN A 559 -11.26 -0.27 19.14
C ASN A 559 -10.73 -1.14 20.29
N LEU A 560 -9.93 -0.55 21.19
CA LEU A 560 -9.34 -1.27 22.31
C LEU A 560 -10.39 -1.74 23.34
N LEU A 561 -11.49 -1.00 23.53
CA LEU A 561 -12.63 -1.39 24.36
C LEU A 561 -13.44 -2.51 23.71
N LEU A 562 -13.66 -2.45 22.39
CA LEU A 562 -14.30 -3.54 21.64
C LEU A 562 -13.51 -4.85 21.77
N ARG A 563 -12.18 -4.79 21.76
CA ARG A 563 -11.31 -5.95 22.02
C ARG A 563 -11.45 -6.52 23.43
N ARG A 564 -11.87 -5.70 24.39
CA ARG A 564 -12.21 -6.09 25.77
C ARG A 564 -13.70 -6.38 25.94
N ASN A 565 -14.41 -6.59 24.83
CA ASN A 565 -15.82 -6.92 24.74
C ASN A 565 -16.78 -5.81 25.20
N PHE A 566 -16.33 -4.58 25.41
CA PHE A 566 -17.26 -3.49 25.67
C PHE A 566 -17.89 -3.01 24.36
N SER A 567 -19.21 -2.88 24.32
CA SER A 567 -19.86 -2.11 23.26
C SER A 567 -19.48 -0.64 23.41
N THR A 568 -19.19 0.04 22.30
CA THR A 568 -18.74 1.43 22.32
C THR A 568 -19.73 2.34 21.62
N TYR A 569 -20.08 3.45 22.25
CA TYR A 569 -20.96 4.49 21.74
C TYR A 569 -20.21 5.82 21.75
N ASN A 570 -19.77 6.27 20.58
CA ASN A 570 -19.01 7.49 20.40
C ASN A 570 -19.97 8.65 20.10
N VAL A 571 -20.07 9.61 21.02
CA VAL A 571 -21.05 10.70 20.96
C VAL A 571 -20.41 11.99 20.47
N THR A 572 -20.96 12.56 19.41
CA THR A 572 -20.73 13.96 19.04
C THR A 572 -21.83 14.83 19.64
N MET A 573 -21.42 15.85 20.37
CA MET A 573 -22.35 16.80 21.00
C MET A 573 -23.11 17.65 19.95
N PRO A 574 -24.34 18.11 20.27
CA PRO A 574 -25.04 19.09 19.45
C PRO A 574 -24.17 20.30 19.09
N ARG A 575 -24.33 20.79 17.85
CA ARG A 575 -23.59 21.95 17.30
C ARG A 575 -22.09 21.71 17.11
N ARG A 576 -21.66 20.44 16.98
CA ARG A 576 -20.26 20.08 16.73
C ARG A 576 -20.14 19.06 15.59
N GLY A 577 -19.15 19.23 14.71
CA GLY A 577 -18.77 18.21 13.72
C GLY A 577 -19.95 17.65 12.90
N ASN A 578 -20.11 16.33 12.91
CA ASN A 578 -21.22 15.63 12.24
C ASN A 578 -22.60 15.81 12.93
N ALA A 579 -22.66 16.49 14.07
CA ALA A 579 -23.86 17.01 14.74
C ALA A 579 -23.96 18.56 14.63
N GLY A 580 -23.33 19.15 13.60
CA GLY A 580 -23.17 20.59 13.45
C GLY A 580 -24.41 21.39 13.04
N ARG A 581 -25.58 20.77 12.85
CA ARG A 581 -26.80 21.49 12.46
C ARG A 581 -27.47 22.10 13.70
N GLY A 582 -27.15 23.36 14.01
CA GLY A 582 -27.70 24.09 15.15
C GLY A 582 -29.02 24.83 14.87
N THR A 583 -29.85 25.05 15.90
CA THR A 583 -31.01 25.97 15.81
C THR A 583 -30.63 27.44 16.06
N VAL A 584 -29.41 27.67 16.56
CA VAL A 584 -28.83 28.99 16.76
C VAL A 584 -27.58 29.09 15.89
N GLY A 585 -27.53 30.12 15.04
CA GLY A 585 -26.38 30.35 14.16
C GLY A 585 -25.20 30.98 14.90
N MET A 586 -23.98 30.63 14.48
CA MET A 586 -22.78 31.41 14.76
C MET A 586 -21.87 31.45 13.54
N GLU A 587 -20.99 32.44 13.49
CA GLU A 587 -19.92 32.50 12.49
C GLU A 587 -18.72 31.66 12.97
N VAL A 588 -18.22 30.78 12.11
CA VAL A 588 -17.03 29.96 12.38
C VAL A 588 -15.84 30.58 11.67
N VAL A 589 -14.95 31.20 12.42
CA VAL A 589 -13.73 31.84 11.90
C VAL A 589 -12.48 31.04 12.27
N PRO A 590 -11.44 31.00 11.41
CA PRO A 590 -10.16 30.38 11.77
C PRO A 590 -9.54 31.06 13.00
N ALA A 591 -9.16 30.25 14.00
CA ALA A 591 -8.40 30.70 15.17
C ALA A 591 -6.95 30.20 15.06
N PHE A 592 -5.99 31.06 15.44
CA PHE A 592 -4.55 30.74 15.46
C PHE A 592 -4.12 30.45 16.90
N ASP A 593 -4.75 29.46 17.54
CA ASP A 593 -4.60 29.13 18.96
C ASP A 593 -3.97 27.76 19.22
N GLU A 594 -3.48 27.07 18.18
CA GLU A 594 -2.87 25.73 18.27
C GLU A 594 -1.73 25.67 19.29
N GLN A 595 -0.88 26.71 19.37
CA GLN A 595 0.22 26.76 20.35
C GLN A 595 -0.31 26.82 21.78
N THR A 596 -1.38 27.57 22.02
CA THR A 596 -2.05 27.63 23.33
C THR A 596 -2.60 26.26 23.71
N TRP A 597 -3.28 25.58 22.78
CA TRP A 597 -3.81 24.23 23.02
C TRP A 597 -2.71 23.19 23.19
N TYR A 598 -1.63 23.26 22.42
CA TYR A 598 -0.46 22.39 22.56
C TYR A 598 0.11 22.43 23.99
N VAL A 599 0.26 23.64 24.54
CA VAL A 599 0.73 23.84 25.93
C VAL A 599 -0.32 23.36 26.93
N LYS A 600 -1.58 23.77 26.74
CA LYS A 600 -2.69 23.40 27.63
C LYS A 600 -2.93 21.90 27.70
N TRP A 601 -2.68 21.19 26.61
CA TRP A 601 -2.80 19.73 26.53
C TRP A 601 -1.54 19.00 27.00
N ARG A 602 -0.56 19.74 27.52
CA ARG A 602 0.65 19.22 28.15
C ARG A 602 1.47 18.30 27.24
N ILE A 603 1.52 18.64 25.96
CA ILE A 603 2.45 17.99 25.00
C ILE A 603 3.87 18.54 25.21
N GLY A 604 3.97 19.84 25.48
CA GLY A 604 5.20 20.56 25.84
C GLY A 604 5.00 22.07 25.84
N ILE A 605 6.09 22.83 25.85
CA ILE A 605 6.07 24.28 25.62
C ILE A 605 6.40 24.54 24.16
N TYR A 606 5.40 24.88 23.35
CA TYR A 606 5.57 24.98 21.89
C TYR A 606 6.79 25.85 21.51
N PRO A 607 7.65 25.39 20.57
CA PRO A 607 7.52 24.18 19.74
C PRO A 607 8.09 22.90 20.38
N ASP A 608 8.62 22.98 21.60
CA ASP A 608 9.31 21.89 22.28
C ASP A 608 8.33 20.91 22.96
N TYR A 609 8.79 19.69 23.18
CA TYR A 609 8.05 18.64 23.90
C TYR A 609 8.53 18.56 25.34
N PHE A 610 7.68 18.12 26.28
CA PHE A 610 8.19 17.67 27.57
C PHE A 610 9.07 16.41 27.39
N ASP A 611 10.14 16.29 28.19
CA ASP A 611 11.14 15.23 28.00
C ASP A 611 10.55 13.82 28.12
N ASN A 612 9.67 13.60 29.09
CA ASN A 612 9.04 12.32 29.39
C ASN A 612 7.75 12.06 28.58
N VAL A 613 7.31 12.98 27.72
CA VAL A 613 5.98 12.92 27.12
C VAL A 613 5.77 11.66 26.28
N GLN A 614 4.65 10.99 26.50
CA GLN A 614 4.21 9.81 25.75
C GLN A 614 3.46 10.20 24.48
N PHE A 615 3.81 11.31 23.84
CA PHE A 615 3.19 11.73 22.59
C PHE A 615 4.14 11.42 21.41
N SER A 616 3.60 10.96 20.29
CA SER A 616 4.41 10.66 19.10
C SER A 616 5.07 11.94 18.57
N ARG A 617 6.40 11.92 18.47
CA ARG A 617 7.20 13.07 17.97
C ARG A 617 7.29 13.13 16.44
N SER A 618 6.55 12.29 15.72
CA SER A 618 6.50 12.34 14.26
C SER A 618 5.78 13.61 13.80
N LYS A 619 6.23 14.19 12.69
CA LYS A 619 5.61 15.38 12.11
C LYS A 619 4.17 15.08 11.66
N GLU A 620 3.94 13.86 11.20
CA GLU A 620 2.65 13.38 10.75
C GLU A 620 1.68 13.27 11.92
N ALA A 621 2.10 12.74 13.08
CA ALA A 621 1.23 12.63 14.25
C ALA A 621 0.78 14.00 14.77
N ILE A 622 1.68 14.98 14.90
CA ILE A 622 1.28 16.32 15.35
C ILE A 622 0.37 17.01 14.32
N ASN A 623 0.63 16.83 13.02
CA ASN A 623 -0.23 17.33 11.96
C ASN A 623 -1.64 16.71 12.01
N GLN A 624 -1.74 15.39 12.23
CA GLN A 624 -3.03 14.70 12.36
C GLN A 624 -3.77 15.13 13.63
N PHE A 625 -3.04 15.24 14.74
CA PHE A 625 -3.59 15.63 16.03
C PHE A 625 -4.17 17.05 16.00
N MET A 626 -3.48 18.03 15.42
CA MET A 626 -4.02 19.39 15.33
C MET A 626 -5.20 19.48 14.36
N ARG A 627 -5.17 18.73 13.25
CA ARG A 627 -6.28 18.68 12.27
C ARG A 627 -7.56 18.04 12.79
N GLN A 628 -7.51 17.33 13.91
CA GLN A 628 -8.72 16.73 14.51
C GLN A 628 -9.58 17.76 15.27
N MET A 629 -9.05 18.96 15.50
CA MET A 629 -9.79 20.03 16.17
C MET A 629 -11.05 20.41 15.37
N THR A 630 -12.20 20.35 16.04
CA THR A 630 -13.51 20.61 15.43
C THR A 630 -14.14 21.85 16.06
N PRO A 631 -14.45 22.91 15.31
CA PRO A 631 -15.08 24.12 15.87
C PRO A 631 -16.54 23.88 16.28
N GLU A 632 -17.06 24.69 17.21
CA GLU A 632 -18.51 24.76 17.43
C GLU A 632 -19.17 25.45 16.23
N THR A 633 -20.39 25.04 15.90
CA THR A 633 -21.25 25.69 14.90
C THR A 633 -22.35 26.53 15.55
N GLY A 634 -22.41 26.56 16.87
CA GLY A 634 -23.25 27.44 17.67
C GLY A 634 -22.84 27.43 19.15
N PRO A 635 -23.36 28.33 20.00
CA PRO A 635 -23.01 28.37 21.43
C PRO A 635 -23.30 27.03 22.13
N THR A 636 -22.40 26.58 22.99
CA THR A 636 -22.58 25.35 23.78
C THR A 636 -23.73 25.52 24.77
N ASP A 637 -24.74 24.65 24.68
CA ASP A 637 -25.84 24.58 25.65
C ASP A 637 -25.65 23.36 26.56
N PHE A 638 -25.06 23.59 27.73
CA PHE A 638 -24.78 22.52 28.69
C PHE A 638 -26.03 21.80 29.20
N GLU A 639 -27.17 22.50 29.31
CA GLU A 639 -28.41 21.88 29.77
C GLU A 639 -28.99 20.98 28.69
N HIS A 640 -29.07 21.47 27.46
CA HIS A 640 -29.56 20.67 26.33
C HIS A 640 -28.66 19.47 26.04
N ASN A 641 -27.34 19.67 26.03
CA ASN A 641 -26.36 18.60 25.80
C ASN A 641 -26.47 17.51 26.88
N SER A 642 -26.51 17.90 28.16
CA SER A 642 -26.61 16.94 29.27
C SER A 642 -27.96 16.19 29.27
N SER A 643 -29.07 16.87 28.95
CA SER A 643 -30.38 16.21 28.83
C SER A 643 -30.43 15.22 27.66
N THR A 644 -29.81 15.57 26.53
CA THR A 644 -29.72 14.70 25.34
C THR A 644 -28.93 13.43 25.65
N ILE A 645 -27.78 13.57 26.33
CA ILE A 645 -26.94 12.42 26.70
C ILE A 645 -27.59 11.59 27.83
N ALA A 646 -28.24 12.21 28.81
CA ALA A 646 -29.00 11.49 29.84
C ALA A 646 -30.09 10.61 29.21
N SER A 647 -30.83 11.14 28.24
CA SER A 647 -31.85 10.38 27.51
C SER A 647 -31.25 9.20 26.72
N LEU A 648 -30.02 9.35 26.20
CA LEU A 648 -29.30 8.25 25.55
C LEU A 648 -28.97 7.16 26.59
N CYS A 649 -28.49 7.55 27.77
CA CYS A 649 -28.20 6.61 28.86
C CYS A 649 -29.47 5.83 29.26
N ASP A 650 -30.61 6.51 29.36
CA ASP A 650 -31.91 5.88 29.66
C ASP A 650 -32.32 4.87 28.57
N SER A 651 -32.13 5.23 27.29
CA SER A 651 -32.45 4.34 26.16
C SER A 651 -31.62 3.05 26.14
N LEU A 652 -30.42 3.07 26.73
CA LEU A 652 -29.49 1.94 26.78
C LEU A 652 -29.67 1.07 28.04
N GLY A 653 -30.45 1.53 29.04
CA GLY A 653 -30.79 0.74 30.23
C GLY A 653 -29.65 0.53 31.24
N GLY A 654 -28.49 1.15 31.03
CA GLY A 654 -27.31 1.04 31.90
C GLY A 654 -26.02 1.31 31.13
N VAL A 655 -25.19 2.28 31.55
CA VAL A 655 -23.97 2.65 30.81
C VAL A 655 -22.78 2.94 31.72
N ILE A 656 -21.57 2.76 31.17
CA ILE A 656 -20.34 3.34 31.70
C ILE A 656 -20.09 4.63 30.91
N LEU A 657 -20.12 5.78 31.57
CA LEU A 657 -19.72 7.05 30.94
C LEU A 657 -18.21 7.17 30.95
N MET A 658 -17.61 7.47 29.79
CA MET A 658 -16.19 7.78 29.65
C MET A 658 -16.02 9.19 29.05
N PRO A 659 -16.23 10.24 29.87
CA PRO A 659 -16.04 11.61 29.43
C PRO A 659 -14.56 12.03 29.41
N HIS A 660 -14.21 12.89 28.47
CA HIS A 660 -12.91 13.55 28.37
C HIS A 660 -13.05 15.07 28.48
N SER A 661 -12.17 15.72 29.25
CA SER A 661 -12.04 17.19 29.28
C SER A 661 -13.39 17.91 29.54
N GLN A 662 -13.87 18.77 28.64
CA GLN A 662 -15.19 19.43 28.77
C GLN A 662 -16.38 18.44 28.81
N GLY A 663 -16.24 17.22 28.28
CA GLY A 663 -17.22 16.15 28.47
C GLY A 663 -17.44 15.81 29.95
N VAL A 664 -16.42 15.99 30.79
CA VAL A 664 -16.53 15.77 32.24
C VAL A 664 -17.43 16.83 32.88
N MET A 665 -17.34 18.08 32.43
CA MET A 665 -18.23 19.16 32.88
C MET A 665 -19.70 18.85 32.60
N HIS A 666 -20.00 18.26 31.44
CA HIS A 666 -21.36 17.81 31.10
C HIS A 666 -21.81 16.67 32.02
N THR A 667 -20.90 15.80 32.43
CA THR A 667 -21.20 14.64 33.27
C THR A 667 -21.78 15.05 34.63
N TRP A 668 -21.30 16.15 35.22
CA TRP A 668 -21.86 16.68 36.47
C TRP A 668 -23.32 17.10 36.36
N LYS A 669 -23.78 17.47 35.16
CA LYS A 669 -25.20 17.77 34.87
C LYS A 669 -25.98 16.55 34.39
N ILE A 670 -25.32 15.50 33.91
CA ILE A 670 -25.96 14.24 33.48
C ILE A 670 -26.35 13.41 34.70
N LEU A 671 -25.47 13.28 35.70
CA LEU A 671 -25.71 12.40 36.86
C LEU A 671 -27.02 12.69 37.62
N PRO A 672 -27.42 13.95 37.86
CA PRO A 672 -28.72 14.22 38.50
C PRO A 672 -29.95 13.91 37.62
N LYS A 673 -29.77 13.71 36.32
CA LYS A 673 -30.88 13.54 35.35
C LYS A 673 -31.23 12.09 35.07
N THR A 674 -30.35 11.14 35.38
CA THR A 674 -30.55 9.72 35.06
C THR A 674 -29.89 8.80 36.09
N SER A 675 -30.56 7.69 36.41
CA SER A 675 -30.05 6.61 37.27
C SER A 675 -29.42 5.45 36.47
N HIS A 676 -29.34 5.59 35.14
CA HIS A 676 -28.79 4.57 34.25
C HIS A 676 -27.27 4.67 34.07
N VAL A 677 -26.60 5.67 34.66
CA VAL A 677 -25.13 5.70 34.71
C VAL A 677 -24.63 4.78 35.82
N LYS A 678 -23.97 3.68 35.44
CA LYS A 678 -23.44 2.68 36.37
C LYS A 678 -22.02 2.96 36.83
N ALA A 679 -21.25 3.72 36.05
CA ALA A 679 -19.95 4.23 36.43
C ALA A 679 -19.52 5.41 35.57
N VAL A 680 -18.56 6.19 36.08
CA VAL A 680 -17.89 7.26 35.34
C VAL A 680 -16.39 7.04 35.32
N ILE A 681 -15.79 7.02 34.13
CA ILE A 681 -14.34 7.07 33.91
C ILE A 681 -14.00 8.44 33.32
N ALA A 682 -13.78 9.42 34.18
CA ALA A 682 -13.50 10.79 33.78
C ALA A 682 -12.01 10.97 33.48
N LEU A 683 -11.70 11.24 32.22
CA LEU A 683 -10.35 11.54 31.76
C LEU A 683 -10.17 13.05 31.75
N GLU A 684 -9.20 13.54 32.51
CA GLU A 684 -8.67 14.89 32.33
C GLU A 684 -9.71 16.00 32.55
N GLY A 685 -10.62 15.75 33.48
CA GLY A 685 -11.72 16.65 33.79
C GLY A 685 -11.29 17.94 34.47
N GLY A 686 -12.02 19.01 34.21
CA GLY A 686 -11.92 20.26 34.95
C GLY A 686 -13.23 21.01 34.82
N GLY A 687 -13.47 21.99 35.71
CA GLY A 687 -14.68 22.80 35.65
C GLY A 687 -15.93 22.18 36.24
N TYR A 688 -16.83 23.04 36.72
CA TYR A 688 -18.12 22.75 37.33
C TYR A 688 -18.10 21.66 38.41
N PHE A 689 -16.97 21.48 39.12
CA PHE A 689 -16.94 20.68 40.33
C PHE A 689 -17.98 21.22 41.31
N SER A 690 -19.01 20.42 41.55
CA SER A 690 -20.22 20.87 42.20
C SER A 690 -20.13 20.52 43.68
N PHE A 691 -19.98 21.50 44.57
CA PHE A 691 -19.87 21.32 46.01
C PHE A 691 -21.21 21.64 46.71
N PRO A 692 -21.56 20.99 47.82
CA PRO A 692 -22.88 21.19 48.42
C PRO A 692 -22.92 22.46 49.27
N THR A 693 -24.01 23.22 49.20
CA THR A 693 -24.15 24.52 49.91
C THR A 693 -24.16 24.42 51.43
N ASP A 694 -24.44 23.23 51.99
CA ASP A 694 -24.38 22.90 53.41
C ASP A 694 -22.97 22.40 53.85
N GLY A 695 -21.99 22.37 52.95
CA GLY A 695 -20.61 21.97 53.21
C GLY A 695 -19.61 23.12 53.15
N PRO A 696 -18.34 22.87 53.51
CA PRO A 696 -17.29 23.86 53.36
C PRO A 696 -17.03 24.15 51.87
N ARG A 697 -16.79 25.42 51.54
CA ARG A 697 -16.32 25.82 50.21
C ARG A 697 -14.93 25.23 49.93
N PRO A 698 -14.61 24.89 48.66
CA PRO A 698 -13.29 24.40 48.30
C PRO A 698 -12.23 25.48 48.55
N LYS A 699 -11.03 25.05 48.96
CA LYS A 699 -9.86 25.90 49.12
C LYS A 699 -9.22 26.10 47.75
N THR A 700 -9.49 27.25 47.13
CA THR A 700 -8.93 27.64 45.84
C THR A 700 -8.91 29.17 45.73
N HIS A 701 -8.04 29.71 44.86
CA HIS A 701 -8.04 31.13 44.50
C HIS A 701 -9.12 31.46 43.45
N GLU A 702 -9.70 30.44 42.82
CA GLU A 702 -10.78 30.61 41.86
C GLU A 702 -12.06 31.11 42.53
N LYS A 703 -12.78 31.97 41.82
CA LYS A 703 -14.14 32.35 42.23
C LYS A 703 -15.12 31.28 41.79
N GLU A 704 -16.24 31.19 42.51
CA GLU A 704 -17.37 30.36 42.09
C GLU A 704 -17.79 30.72 40.66
N GLY A 705 -17.91 29.72 39.79
CA GLY A 705 -18.10 29.91 38.36
C GLY A 705 -17.62 28.71 37.55
N LEU A 706 -16.60 28.92 36.72
CA LEU A 706 -16.16 27.90 35.76
C LEU A 706 -15.51 26.70 36.43
N GLU A 707 -14.58 26.90 37.35
CA GLU A 707 -13.78 25.80 37.93
C GLU A 707 -14.55 25.00 39.00
N TYR A 708 -15.42 25.65 39.78
CA TYR A 708 -16.34 25.00 40.72
C TYR A 708 -17.63 25.81 40.88
N ILE A 709 -18.70 25.14 41.31
CA ILE A 709 -20.01 25.75 41.63
C ILE A 709 -20.54 25.20 42.95
N MET A 710 -21.40 25.95 43.63
CA MET A 710 -22.16 25.44 44.77
C MET A 710 -23.55 24.95 44.31
N VAL A 711 -23.99 23.79 44.77
CA VAL A 711 -25.29 23.18 44.44
C VAL A 711 -26.06 22.80 45.70
N SER A 712 -27.38 22.61 45.58
CA SER A 712 -28.18 22.16 46.73
C SER A 712 -27.73 20.76 47.20
N PRO A 713 -27.90 20.43 48.49
CA PRO A 713 -27.54 19.11 49.01
C PRO A 713 -28.24 17.96 48.26
N GLU A 714 -29.47 18.18 47.82
CA GLU A 714 -30.26 17.24 47.03
C GLU A 714 -29.64 16.93 45.66
N VAL A 715 -29.17 17.96 44.95
CA VAL A 715 -28.46 17.77 43.67
C VAL A 715 -27.12 17.08 43.90
N PHE A 716 -26.41 17.45 44.97
CA PHE A 716 -25.12 16.85 45.31
C PHE A 716 -25.24 15.35 45.64
N GLU A 717 -26.35 14.92 46.22
CA GLU A 717 -26.61 13.51 46.55
C GLU A 717 -26.59 12.61 45.31
N ALA A 718 -26.90 13.14 44.12
CA ALA A 718 -26.79 12.36 42.89
C ALA A 718 -25.37 11.82 42.65
N PHE A 719 -24.33 12.50 43.13
CA PHE A 719 -22.93 12.09 42.97
C PHE A 719 -22.51 10.94 43.89
N THR A 720 -23.27 10.62 44.94
CA THR A 720 -22.93 9.55 45.90
C THR A 720 -23.32 8.17 45.38
N HIS A 721 -24.23 8.09 44.41
CA HIS A 721 -24.81 6.83 43.95
C HIS A 721 -23.99 6.08 42.88
N THR A 722 -23.04 6.75 42.23
CA THR A 722 -22.31 6.20 41.09
C THR A 722 -20.81 6.13 41.41
N PRO A 723 -20.16 4.97 41.26
CA PRO A 723 -18.72 4.87 41.42
C PRO A 723 -17.99 5.61 40.29
N MET A 724 -16.94 6.35 40.62
CA MET A 724 -16.21 7.20 39.66
C MET A 724 -14.70 7.08 39.78
N LEU A 725 -14.03 7.04 38.64
CA LEU A 725 -12.58 7.11 38.49
C LEU A 725 -12.22 8.37 37.71
N LEU A 726 -11.48 9.28 38.33
CA LEU A 726 -10.97 10.51 37.71
C LEU A 726 -9.46 10.34 37.47
N LEU A 727 -9.04 10.39 36.20
CA LEU A 727 -7.64 10.23 35.79
C LEU A 727 -7.04 11.54 35.30
N TYR A 728 -5.84 11.86 35.79
CA TYR A 728 -5.02 12.99 35.35
C TYR A 728 -3.62 12.49 34.95
N GLY A 729 -3.16 12.90 33.79
CA GLY A 729 -1.85 12.67 33.22
C GLY A 729 -0.74 13.49 33.89
N ASP A 730 0.44 13.39 33.33
CA ASP A 730 1.68 13.93 33.89
C ASP A 730 1.86 15.43 33.53
N ASN A 731 3.02 15.96 33.91
CA ASN A 731 3.47 17.33 33.61
C ASN A 731 2.54 18.42 34.17
N ILE A 732 1.79 18.12 35.23
CA ILE A 732 1.05 19.11 36.02
C ILE A 732 2.04 19.79 36.98
N PRO A 733 2.22 21.12 36.92
CA PRO A 733 3.19 21.80 37.77
C PRO A 733 2.89 21.66 39.26
N THR A 734 3.94 21.48 40.06
CA THR A 734 3.85 21.49 41.54
C THR A 734 3.98 22.88 42.13
N SER A 735 4.43 23.86 41.34
CA SER A 735 4.57 25.27 41.70
C SER A 735 4.17 26.15 40.52
N PRO A 736 3.72 27.40 40.74
CA PRO A 736 3.33 28.30 39.66
C PRO A 736 4.45 28.47 38.63
N THR A 737 4.12 28.28 37.36
CA THR A 737 5.05 28.40 36.23
C THR A 737 4.98 29.77 35.57
N GLY A 738 3.91 30.52 35.81
CA GLY A 738 3.61 31.77 35.08
C GLY A 738 2.99 31.52 33.71
N VAL A 739 2.73 30.25 33.35
CA VAL A 739 2.03 29.84 32.13
C VAL A 739 0.64 29.37 32.54
N TYR A 740 -0.37 30.20 32.27
CA TYR A 740 -1.76 29.95 32.70
C TYR A 740 -2.28 28.58 32.23
N GLU A 741 -1.95 28.19 30.99
CA GLU A 741 -2.35 26.93 30.35
C GLU A 741 -1.87 25.69 31.11
N LEU A 742 -0.74 25.78 31.82
CA LEU A 742 -0.21 24.70 32.65
C LEU A 742 -0.72 24.80 34.10
N ASP A 743 -0.69 26.01 34.67
CA ASP A 743 -1.02 26.24 36.08
C ASP A 743 -2.49 25.92 36.40
N VAL A 744 -3.39 26.04 35.42
CA VAL A 744 -4.81 25.67 35.58
C VAL A 744 -5.02 24.21 35.97
N TRP A 745 -4.12 23.30 35.55
CA TRP A 745 -4.23 21.88 35.84
C TRP A 745 -3.90 21.54 37.30
N THR A 746 -3.03 22.32 37.94
CA THR A 746 -2.76 22.22 39.38
C THR A 746 -4.02 22.54 40.18
N THR A 747 -4.74 23.59 39.79
CA THR A 747 -6.03 23.97 40.38
C THR A 747 -7.08 22.88 40.17
N ARG A 748 -7.21 22.35 38.95
CA ARG A 748 -8.20 21.32 38.61
C ARG A 748 -7.97 20.01 39.34
N LEU A 749 -6.73 19.54 39.41
CA LEU A 749 -6.39 18.34 40.17
C LEU A 749 -6.67 18.52 41.67
N SER A 750 -6.35 19.69 42.23
CA SER A 750 -6.66 20.04 43.62
C SER A 750 -8.17 20.04 43.89
N LEU A 751 -8.96 20.68 43.01
CA LEU A 751 -10.42 20.72 43.13
C LEU A 751 -11.03 19.34 42.99
N ALA A 752 -10.55 18.51 42.06
CA ALA A 752 -11.01 17.13 41.89
C ALA A 752 -10.82 16.30 43.16
N ARG A 753 -9.66 16.42 43.82
CA ARG A 753 -9.38 15.75 45.10
C ARG A 753 -10.33 16.22 46.20
N GLN A 754 -10.48 17.55 46.36
CA GLN A 754 -11.40 18.12 47.35
C GLN A 754 -12.86 17.73 47.10
N TRP A 755 -13.27 17.66 45.83
CA TRP A 755 -14.60 17.25 45.42
C TRP A 755 -14.84 15.76 45.69
N ALA A 756 -13.90 14.89 45.32
CA ALA A 756 -13.97 13.46 45.62
C ALA A 756 -14.07 13.20 47.13
N GLU A 757 -13.29 13.92 47.94
CA GLU A 757 -13.41 13.85 49.40
C GLU A 757 -14.79 14.28 49.90
N ALA A 758 -15.39 15.32 49.30
CA ALA A 758 -16.72 15.79 49.67
C ALA A 758 -17.80 14.75 49.34
N VAL A 759 -17.71 14.09 48.18
CA VAL A 759 -18.62 13.01 47.77
C VAL A 759 -18.44 11.79 48.67
N ASN A 760 -17.20 11.36 48.91
CA ASN A 760 -16.89 10.17 49.72
C ASN A 760 -17.30 10.35 51.20
N ARG A 761 -17.21 11.57 51.75
CA ARG A 761 -17.74 11.87 53.10
C ARG A 761 -19.24 11.63 53.25
N ARG A 762 -19.98 11.66 52.15
CA ARG A 762 -21.43 11.36 52.11
C ARG A 762 -21.73 9.93 51.66
N GLY A 763 -20.73 9.04 51.67
CA GLY A 763 -20.90 7.63 51.34
C GLY A 763 -20.77 7.29 49.84
N GLY A 764 -20.32 8.24 49.01
CA GLY A 764 -19.98 7.98 47.62
C GLY A 764 -18.65 7.22 47.43
N ASP A 765 -18.32 6.94 46.16
CA ASP A 765 -17.17 6.12 45.77
C ASP A 765 -16.42 6.76 44.59
N VAL A 766 -15.61 7.78 44.90
CA VAL A 766 -14.81 8.53 43.93
C VAL A 766 -13.32 8.31 44.18
N THR A 767 -12.62 7.85 43.16
CA THR A 767 -11.16 7.68 43.16
C THR A 767 -10.54 8.70 42.21
N VAL A 768 -9.58 9.51 42.69
CA VAL A 768 -8.80 10.44 41.85
C VAL A 768 -7.37 9.91 41.75
N VAL A 769 -6.87 9.75 40.53
CA VAL A 769 -5.52 9.25 40.26
C VAL A 769 -4.78 10.25 39.38
N HIS A 770 -3.66 10.74 39.88
CA HIS A 770 -2.64 11.37 39.06
C HIS A 770 -1.70 10.25 38.60
N LEU A 771 -1.72 9.90 37.31
CA LEU A 771 -1.08 8.71 36.73
C LEU A 771 0.37 8.48 37.18
N PRO A 772 1.23 9.51 37.33
CA PRO A 772 2.59 9.33 37.83
C PRO A 772 2.66 8.71 39.24
N GLU A 773 1.64 8.91 40.08
CA GLU A 773 1.55 8.35 41.44
C GLU A 773 1.35 6.83 41.44
N VAL A 774 0.82 6.27 40.34
CA VAL A 774 0.64 4.82 40.15
C VAL A 774 1.68 4.23 39.18
N GLY A 775 2.72 5.00 38.86
CA GLY A 775 3.85 4.54 38.04
C GLY A 775 3.68 4.72 36.52
N ILE A 776 2.52 5.21 36.06
CA ILE A 776 2.26 5.48 34.64
C ILE A 776 2.66 6.94 34.36
N LYS A 777 3.70 7.17 33.55
CA LYS A 777 4.35 8.49 33.43
C LYS A 777 4.30 9.03 32.00
N GLY A 778 4.42 10.36 31.90
CA GLY A 778 4.54 11.08 30.64
C GLY A 778 3.22 11.30 29.88
N ASN A 779 2.08 10.91 30.46
CA ASN A 779 0.78 11.09 29.81
C ASN A 779 0.45 12.56 29.61
N THR A 780 -0.10 12.87 28.45
CA THR A 780 -0.62 14.19 28.10
C THR A 780 -2.05 14.38 28.65
N HIS A 781 -2.69 15.46 28.24
CA HIS A 781 -4.14 15.62 28.37
C HIS A 781 -4.94 14.59 27.55
N PHE A 782 -4.32 13.85 26.62
CA PHE A 782 -4.99 12.84 25.80
C PHE A 782 -4.41 11.45 26.06
N PRO A 783 -4.66 10.83 27.23
CA PRO A 783 -4.13 9.49 27.55
C PRO A 783 -4.57 8.41 26.55
N MET A 784 -5.69 8.61 25.86
CA MET A 784 -6.18 7.74 24.78
C MET A 784 -5.33 7.82 23.49
N SER A 785 -4.62 8.94 23.28
CA SER A 785 -3.74 9.18 22.12
C SER A 785 -2.27 8.84 22.41
N ASP A 786 -1.88 8.80 23.68
CA ASP A 786 -0.49 8.60 24.09
C ASP A 786 0.08 7.22 23.68
N LEU A 787 1.39 7.11 23.61
CA LEU A 787 2.17 5.91 23.25
C LEU A 787 1.91 4.76 24.22
N ASN A 788 1.58 5.06 25.47
CA ASN A 788 1.21 4.11 26.51
C ASN A 788 -0.33 4.01 26.72
N ASN A 789 -1.15 4.37 25.72
CA ASN A 789 -2.61 4.37 25.86
C ASN A 789 -3.19 3.01 26.33
N VAL A 790 -2.60 1.89 25.91
CA VAL A 790 -2.99 0.53 26.33
C VAL A 790 -2.77 0.34 27.84
N GLU A 791 -1.68 0.85 28.40
CA GLU A 791 -1.35 0.74 29.83
C GLU A 791 -2.38 1.48 30.69
N VAL A 792 -2.76 2.71 30.27
CA VAL A 792 -3.81 3.48 30.94
C VAL A 792 -5.17 2.77 30.83
N LEU A 793 -5.48 2.18 29.67
CA LEU A 793 -6.73 1.45 29.50
C LEU A 793 -6.77 0.15 30.32
N ASP A 794 -5.64 -0.54 30.47
CA ASP A 794 -5.55 -1.71 31.34
C ASP A 794 -5.77 -1.33 32.81
N PHE A 795 -5.27 -0.17 33.24
CA PHE A 795 -5.58 0.38 34.57
C PHE A 795 -7.09 0.63 34.74
N ILE A 796 -7.73 1.25 33.74
CA ILE A 796 -9.19 1.49 33.75
C ILE A 796 -9.97 0.16 33.82
N CYS A 797 -9.61 -0.81 32.98
CA CYS A 797 -10.29 -2.11 32.95
C CYS A 797 -10.10 -2.89 34.25
N LYS A 798 -8.93 -2.79 34.88
CA LYS A 798 -8.70 -3.37 36.21
C LYS A 798 -9.64 -2.75 37.25
N TRP A 799 -9.79 -1.43 37.25
CA TRP A 799 -10.72 -0.75 38.16
C TRP A 799 -12.17 -1.16 37.91
N LEU A 800 -12.60 -1.24 36.64
CA LEU A 800 -13.94 -1.72 36.27
C LEU A 800 -14.18 -3.16 36.77
N HIS A 801 -13.16 -4.01 36.67
CA HIS A 801 -13.21 -5.38 37.17
C HIS A 801 -13.36 -5.45 38.69
N GLU A 802 -12.58 -4.67 39.43
CA GLU A 802 -12.66 -4.58 40.90
C GLU A 802 -14.05 -4.10 41.36
N LYS A 803 -14.68 -3.19 40.60
CA LYS A 803 -16.05 -2.72 40.84
C LYS A 803 -17.14 -3.66 40.29
N ARG A 804 -16.77 -4.75 39.62
CA ARG A 804 -17.68 -5.74 39.00
C ARG A 804 -18.61 -5.13 37.94
N LEU A 805 -18.09 -4.18 37.18
CA LEU A 805 -18.77 -3.45 36.10
C LEU A 805 -18.41 -3.96 34.70
N ASP A 806 -17.57 -4.98 34.62
CA ASP A 806 -17.09 -5.62 33.39
C ASP A 806 -17.67 -7.04 33.20
N LYS A 807 -18.84 -7.32 33.77
CA LYS A 807 -19.47 -8.65 33.70
C LYS A 807 -19.78 -9.04 32.26
#